data_AF-A0A972TPI2-F1
#
_entry.id   AF-A0A972TPI2-F1
#
_cell.length_a   1.000
_cell.length_b   1.000
_cell.length_c   1.000
_cell.angle_alpha   90.00
_cell.angle_beta   90.00
_cell.angle_gamma   90.00
#
_symmetry.space_group_name_H-M   'P 1'
#
loop_
_entity.id
_entity.type
_entity.pdbx_description
1 polymer ?
#
loop_
_entity_poly.entity_id
_entity_poly.type
_entity_poly.pdbx_seq_one_letter_code
_entity_poly.pdbx_strand_id
1 'polypeptide(L)'
;MMRSKWILSMVILLITSVLAPVACGGGGDDGTPHDKPVSSITYGVTQDDQDSPELTLNTERDPDLRSSTGSLTLGEVTELIVDEVGPDGGTLIVDAPNYPLDGLTIQVSDGAYPAGTTFEIDSRTVESHSFGPDFNPASVLIEIDAGLNLAQDFVTMSIPVQIQPDEFAMAFAYEEETGVLQGLPLLESENDSVRIATRDISRDIIVSTVKLDRLDQDIDTGFQHGVDDWQFENYGSALSPRGHCAGQSLSAMYYFIEDLGPPLFGRYDNYDNQYIETPKLQWDDELAYRLASVAQESIDWDAASRWYWDLFADEHSDPGVYNAFTYSMLLTNAPQFVGIWSGTASAHAMIVYGKKGNSLLISDPNYPINTSGGADDRYIDFDPESEKFEPYNSGPTADELDTAYDSIIYFGYKDIIDWQDLGKLWDDLEEGVVGNVEFPDYRLLVRDKDSDVEQELWNNHKAGAQEILVRADAEFTPYLFIYDANGERITEGRTSIPVQLQKGDNFIGFEINALDSSDNPLWVGFDWVKIIYEEETPTVENEMKYVGTYSITAGECTSSGEFEFYIYKSGSATAKWRKQTDSCQSGFQHYPWQSTYGTHADGSFNIQMNKSVELRGTYNENSMSGSASSGDFSFSATRVQ
;
A
#
# COMPACT_ATOMS: atom_id res chain seq x y z
N MET A 1 36.45 25.49 32.25
CA MET A 1 35.66 26.28 33.25
C MET A 1 34.47 26.85 32.51
N MET A 2 33.28 26.67 33.08
CA MET A 2 31.93 26.84 32.50
C MET A 2 31.54 28.23 31.93
N ARG A 3 30.41 28.21 31.19
CA ARG A 3 29.40 29.25 30.83
C ARG A 3 29.61 29.94 29.49
N SER A 4 28.76 29.81 28.46
CA SER A 4 27.29 29.98 28.29
C SER A 4 26.78 31.43 28.41
N LYS A 5 26.41 32.06 27.29
CA LYS A 5 25.03 32.39 26.85
C LYS A 5 24.98 33.51 25.77
N TRP A 6 24.33 33.18 24.64
CA TRP A 6 23.30 33.90 23.86
C TRP A 6 23.30 35.43 23.69
N ILE A 7 23.14 35.92 22.44
CA ILE A 7 21.92 36.55 21.91
C ILE A 7 21.97 36.67 20.35
N LEU A 8 20.82 36.29 19.77
CA LEU A 8 20.20 36.53 18.46
C LEU A 8 20.68 37.71 17.59
N SER A 9 20.79 37.48 16.28
CA SER A 9 20.35 38.42 15.24
C SER A 9 19.99 37.67 13.96
N MET A 10 18.73 37.86 13.57
CA MET A 10 18.08 37.51 12.30
C MET A 10 18.94 37.90 11.09
N VAL A 11 19.10 36.97 10.15
CA VAL A 11 19.42 37.28 8.76
C VAL A 11 18.50 36.44 7.88
N ILE A 12 17.66 37.16 7.12
CA ILE A 12 16.93 36.70 5.95
C ILE A 12 17.96 36.28 4.90
N LEU A 13 17.96 35.02 4.48
CA LEU A 13 18.73 34.57 3.33
C LEU A 13 17.76 34.07 2.26
N LEU A 14 17.78 34.76 1.12
CA LEU A 14 17.23 34.28 -0.13
C LEU A 14 17.87 32.93 -0.48
N ILE A 15 17.04 31.95 -0.76
CA ILE A 15 17.43 30.71 -1.42
C ILE A 15 17.66 31.06 -2.90
N THR A 16 18.93 31.07 -3.31
CA THR A 16 19.32 30.95 -4.71
C THR A 16 20.21 29.72 -4.84
N SER A 17 19.86 28.90 -5.83
CA SER A 17 20.58 27.75 -6.40
C SER A 17 20.82 26.57 -5.46
N VAL A 18 19.90 25.61 -5.51
CA VAL A 18 20.20 24.18 -5.35
C VAL A 18 20.01 23.54 -6.73
N LEU A 19 21.06 22.87 -7.20
CA LEU A 19 21.03 21.99 -8.35
C LEU A 19 20.05 20.85 -8.04
N ALA A 20 19.00 20.70 -8.85
CA ALA A 20 18.11 19.56 -8.79
C ALA A 20 18.83 18.31 -9.35
N PRO A 21 18.64 17.12 -8.74
CA PRO A 21 19.07 15.86 -9.33
C PRO A 21 18.22 15.50 -10.57
N VAL A 22 18.86 14.83 -11.52
CA VAL A 22 18.26 14.38 -12.79
C VAL A 22 17.65 12.99 -12.57
N ALA A 23 16.37 12.95 -12.21
CA ALA A 23 15.53 11.78 -12.36
C ALA A 23 15.10 11.63 -13.84
N CYS A 24 14.95 10.40 -14.31
CA CYS A 24 14.64 9.98 -15.68
C CYS A 24 13.63 10.89 -16.42
N GLY A 25 13.98 11.36 -17.63
CA GLY A 25 13.02 11.91 -18.60
C GLY A 25 13.33 13.32 -19.12
N GLY A 26 14.39 13.46 -19.93
CA GLY A 26 14.65 14.67 -20.70
C GLY A 26 13.98 14.62 -22.07
N GLY A 27 12.77 15.18 -22.19
CA GLY A 27 12.11 15.51 -23.45
C GLY A 27 11.83 17.01 -23.52
N GLY A 28 12.44 17.70 -24.48
CA GLY A 28 12.31 19.15 -24.64
C GLY A 28 10.93 19.55 -25.16
N ASP A 29 10.28 20.43 -24.40
CA ASP A 29 9.01 21.08 -24.71
C ASP A 29 9.14 22.02 -25.93
N ASP A 30 8.53 21.66 -27.06
CA ASP A 30 8.38 22.54 -28.23
C ASP A 30 7.10 23.37 -28.10
N GLY A 31 7.19 24.40 -27.25
CA GLY A 31 6.11 25.32 -26.93
C GLY A 31 5.23 25.71 -28.13
N THR A 32 4.06 25.09 -28.21
CA THR A 32 2.90 25.60 -28.96
C THR A 32 1.65 25.50 -28.07
N PRO A 33 0.98 26.63 -27.78
CA PRO A 33 -0.17 26.63 -26.88
C PRO A 33 -1.40 26.09 -27.61
N HIS A 34 -1.85 24.89 -27.24
CA HIS A 34 -3.18 24.41 -27.58
C HIS A 34 -4.17 24.76 -26.47
N ASP A 35 -4.75 25.95 -26.58
CA ASP A 35 -5.99 26.30 -25.89
C ASP A 35 -7.10 25.33 -26.32
N LYS A 36 -7.42 24.36 -25.45
CA LYS A 36 -8.72 23.69 -25.44
C LYS A 36 -9.25 23.64 -24.01
N PRO A 37 -10.51 24.03 -23.77
CA PRO A 37 -11.10 23.99 -22.44
C PRO A 37 -11.27 22.54 -21.98
N VAL A 38 -10.88 22.28 -20.74
CA VAL A 38 -11.18 21.05 -19.99
C VAL A 38 -12.71 20.91 -19.93
N SER A 39 -13.25 19.96 -20.70
CA SER A 39 -14.63 19.53 -20.55
C SER A 39 -14.70 18.58 -19.35
N SER A 40 -15.47 18.98 -18.34
CA SER A 40 -15.88 18.13 -17.23
C SER A 40 -16.36 16.76 -17.72
N ILE A 41 -15.58 15.71 -17.46
CA ILE A 41 -16.03 14.33 -17.63
C ILE A 41 -17.11 14.10 -16.58
N THR A 42 -18.35 14.01 -17.03
CA THR A 42 -19.49 13.62 -16.20
C THR A 42 -19.55 12.10 -16.26
N TYR A 43 -19.25 11.41 -15.16
CA TYR A 43 -19.53 9.98 -15.03
C TYR A 43 -21.04 9.77 -15.07
N GLY A 44 -21.55 9.44 -16.25
CA GLY A 44 -22.92 8.98 -16.43
C GLY A 44 -22.98 7.50 -16.07
N VAL A 45 -23.28 7.18 -14.81
CA VAL A 45 -23.67 5.83 -14.43
C VAL A 45 -25.03 5.55 -15.06
N THR A 46 -25.06 4.79 -16.15
CA THR A 46 -26.30 4.18 -16.64
C THR A 46 -26.61 2.97 -15.78
N GLN A 47 -27.61 3.13 -14.92
CA GLN A 47 -28.23 2.10 -14.11
C GLN A 47 -29.08 1.20 -15.03
N ASP A 48 -28.49 0.13 -15.58
CA ASP A 48 -29.18 -1.10 -16.03
C ASP A 48 -28.13 -2.05 -16.65
N ASP A 49 -27.43 -2.81 -15.81
CA ASP A 49 -26.87 -4.12 -16.19
C ASP A 49 -26.81 -4.99 -14.93
N GLN A 50 -27.89 -5.72 -14.67
CA GLN A 50 -27.99 -6.72 -13.59
C GLN A 50 -27.61 -8.13 -14.06
N ASP A 51 -26.97 -8.27 -15.22
CA ASP A 51 -26.54 -9.54 -15.80
C ASP A 51 -25.01 -9.60 -16.06
N SER A 52 -24.20 -8.94 -15.22
CA SER A 52 -22.76 -9.26 -15.17
C SER A 52 -22.62 -10.65 -14.54
N PRO A 53 -21.98 -11.62 -15.22
CA PRO A 53 -21.71 -12.92 -14.61
C PRO A 53 -20.90 -12.68 -13.33
N GLU A 54 -21.33 -13.23 -12.20
CA GLU A 54 -20.49 -13.35 -11.02
C GLU A 54 -19.18 -14.03 -11.45
N LEU A 55 -18.11 -13.24 -11.57
CA LEU A 55 -16.75 -13.73 -11.69
C LEU A 55 -16.51 -14.58 -10.44
N THR A 56 -16.61 -15.89 -10.60
CA THR A 56 -16.22 -16.84 -9.57
C THR A 56 -14.70 -16.89 -9.58
N LEU A 57 -14.08 -15.91 -8.92
CA LEU A 57 -12.66 -15.93 -8.61
C LEU A 57 -12.37 -17.26 -7.90
N ASN A 58 -11.43 -18.02 -8.44
CA ASN A 58 -10.99 -19.25 -7.81
C ASN A 58 -10.11 -18.83 -6.61
N THR A 59 -10.71 -18.78 -5.43
CA THR A 59 -10.08 -18.21 -4.22
C THR A 59 -9.09 -19.15 -3.52
N GLU A 60 -8.91 -20.37 -4.03
CA GLU A 60 -7.98 -21.34 -3.45
C GLU A 60 -6.72 -21.45 -4.31
N ARG A 61 -5.59 -20.97 -3.77
CA ARG A 61 -4.24 -21.18 -4.30
C ARG A 61 -3.93 -22.67 -4.28
N ASP A 62 -3.41 -23.24 -5.37
CA ASP A 62 -2.95 -24.64 -5.37
C ASP A 62 -1.69 -24.75 -4.49
N PRO A 63 -1.76 -25.41 -3.32
CA PRO A 63 -0.62 -25.50 -2.41
C PRO A 63 0.53 -26.35 -2.98
N ASP A 64 0.29 -27.14 -4.02
CA ASP A 64 1.32 -27.97 -4.67
C ASP A 64 2.16 -27.16 -5.69
N LEU A 65 1.74 -25.95 -6.07
CA LEU A 65 2.44 -25.04 -6.99
C LEU A 65 3.28 -23.96 -6.25
N ARG A 66 3.87 -24.29 -5.11
CA ARG A 66 4.77 -23.36 -4.38
C ARG A 66 6.15 -23.27 -5.04
N SER A 67 6.90 -22.22 -4.70
CA SER A 67 8.31 -22.06 -5.14
C SER A 67 9.08 -23.37 -4.91
N SER A 68 9.75 -23.85 -5.94
CA SER A 68 10.47 -25.11 -5.85
C SER A 68 11.65 -24.95 -4.87
N THR A 69 11.74 -25.88 -3.93
CA THR A 69 12.88 -25.97 -3.00
C THR A 69 13.64 -27.26 -3.24
N GLY A 70 14.94 -27.22 -3.00
CA GLY A 70 15.80 -28.36 -3.19
C GLY A 70 17.09 -28.26 -2.39
N SER A 71 17.95 -29.24 -2.62
CA SER A 71 19.23 -29.38 -1.93
C SER A 71 20.31 -29.80 -2.90
N LEU A 72 21.53 -29.35 -2.64
CA LEU A 72 22.74 -29.82 -3.29
C LEU A 72 23.53 -30.70 -2.32
N THR A 73 24.07 -31.79 -2.83
CA THR A 73 25.14 -32.53 -2.16
C THR A 73 26.46 -32.09 -2.76
N LEU A 74 27.31 -31.47 -1.94
CA LEU A 74 28.51 -30.78 -2.37
C LEU A 74 29.77 -31.55 -1.94
N GLY A 75 30.79 -31.50 -2.80
CA GLY A 75 32.12 -32.02 -2.50
C GLY A 75 32.94 -31.12 -1.57
N GLU A 76 34.25 -31.36 -1.53
CA GLU A 76 35.20 -30.52 -0.80
C GLU A 76 35.33 -29.12 -1.44
N VAL A 77 35.53 -28.12 -0.57
CA VAL A 77 35.81 -26.73 -0.97
C VAL A 77 37.15 -26.67 -1.67
N THR A 78 37.20 -25.96 -2.80
CA THR A 78 38.42 -25.60 -3.50
C THR A 78 38.58 -24.08 -3.50
N GLU A 79 39.59 -23.59 -2.80
CA GLU A 79 39.97 -22.16 -2.80
C GLU A 79 40.54 -21.77 -4.17
N LEU A 80 39.98 -20.73 -4.79
CA LEU A 80 40.41 -20.28 -6.13
C LEU A 80 41.16 -18.96 -6.08
N ILE A 81 40.57 -17.92 -5.48
CA ILE A 81 41.18 -16.60 -5.41
C ILE A 81 40.70 -15.82 -4.19
N VAL A 82 41.62 -15.07 -3.58
CA VAL A 82 41.32 -14.01 -2.62
C VAL A 82 42.06 -12.76 -3.10
N ASP A 83 41.32 -11.72 -3.46
CA ASP A 83 41.90 -10.47 -3.96
C ASP A 83 41.09 -9.24 -3.53
N GLU A 84 41.68 -8.05 -3.61
CA GLU A 84 41.02 -6.81 -3.22
C GLU A 84 40.78 -5.92 -4.44
N VAL A 85 39.55 -5.48 -4.62
CA VAL A 85 39.17 -4.49 -5.64
C VAL A 85 38.94 -3.14 -4.95
N GLY A 86 39.64 -2.11 -5.41
CA GLY A 86 39.50 -0.74 -4.90
C GLY A 86 38.19 -0.07 -5.34
N PRO A 87 37.88 1.12 -4.81
CA PRO A 87 36.69 1.88 -5.20
C PRO A 87 36.70 2.32 -6.66
N ASP A 88 37.88 2.38 -7.31
CA ASP A 88 38.03 2.71 -8.73
C ASP A 88 37.59 1.55 -9.68
N GLY A 89 37.04 0.47 -9.12
CA GLY A 89 36.67 -0.74 -9.84
C GLY A 89 37.86 -1.63 -10.20
N GLY A 90 37.60 -2.70 -10.95
CA GLY A 90 38.63 -3.66 -11.35
C GLY A 90 38.09 -4.93 -11.99
N THR A 91 39.00 -5.82 -12.37
CA THR A 91 38.67 -7.13 -12.94
C THR A 91 39.36 -8.21 -12.13
N LEU A 92 38.58 -9.18 -11.64
CA LEU A 92 39.08 -10.41 -11.04
C LEU A 92 39.07 -11.50 -12.10
N ILE A 93 40.12 -12.33 -12.13
CA ILE A 93 40.25 -13.43 -13.08
C ILE A 93 40.71 -14.68 -12.31
N VAL A 94 39.97 -15.77 -12.46
CA VAL A 94 40.40 -17.08 -11.96
C VAL A 94 41.38 -17.69 -12.96
N ASP A 95 42.67 -17.61 -12.65
CA ASP A 95 43.77 -18.26 -13.40
C ASP A 95 44.08 -19.62 -12.75
N ALA A 96 43.31 -20.64 -13.13
CA ALA A 96 43.38 -21.98 -12.55
C ALA A 96 43.45 -23.04 -13.66
N PRO A 97 44.58 -23.17 -14.39
CA PRO A 97 44.65 -24.02 -15.56
C PRO A 97 44.20 -25.46 -15.30
N ASN A 98 43.33 -25.97 -16.16
CA ASN A 98 42.67 -27.29 -16.07
C ASN A 98 41.60 -27.43 -14.97
N TYR A 99 41.19 -26.33 -14.34
CA TYR A 99 40.02 -26.28 -13.46
C TYR A 99 38.77 -25.88 -14.25
N PRO A 100 37.55 -26.34 -13.89
CA PRO A 100 36.32 -25.97 -14.60
C PRO A 100 36.04 -24.47 -14.70
N LEU A 101 36.50 -23.68 -13.74
CA LEU A 101 36.32 -22.22 -13.69
C LEU A 101 37.56 -21.43 -14.20
N ASP A 102 38.51 -22.08 -14.88
CA ASP A 102 39.63 -21.39 -15.51
C ASP A 102 39.12 -20.35 -16.52
N GLY A 103 39.47 -19.08 -16.30
CA GLY A 103 39.01 -17.96 -17.11
C GLY A 103 37.72 -17.30 -16.64
N LEU A 104 37.13 -17.71 -15.50
CA LEU A 104 36.04 -16.95 -14.87
C LEU A 104 36.49 -15.52 -14.60
N THR A 105 35.64 -14.56 -14.94
CA THR A 105 35.91 -13.14 -14.71
C THR A 105 34.79 -12.47 -13.94
N ILE A 106 35.16 -11.57 -13.03
CA ILE A 106 34.24 -10.64 -12.37
C ILE A 106 34.73 -9.22 -12.68
N GLN A 107 33.87 -8.43 -13.32
CA GLN A 107 34.13 -7.04 -13.63
C GLN A 107 33.34 -6.15 -12.67
N VAL A 108 34.06 -5.40 -11.86
CA VAL A 108 33.53 -4.44 -10.90
C VAL A 108 33.67 -3.03 -11.49
N SER A 109 32.54 -2.33 -11.61
CA SER A 109 32.50 -0.95 -12.10
C SER A 109 33.13 0.03 -11.12
N ASP A 110 33.59 1.17 -11.64
CA ASP A 110 34.03 2.31 -10.82
C ASP A 110 32.88 2.79 -9.92
N GLY A 111 33.14 2.93 -8.62
CA GLY A 111 32.13 3.33 -7.64
C GLY A 111 31.14 2.24 -7.22
N ALA A 112 31.24 1.01 -7.74
CA ALA A 112 30.37 -0.10 -7.31
C ALA A 112 30.50 -0.37 -5.80
N TYR A 113 31.69 -0.15 -5.24
CA TYR A 113 31.94 -0.19 -3.80
C TYR A 113 32.59 1.12 -3.32
N PRO A 114 32.15 1.69 -2.18
CA PRO A 114 32.67 2.98 -1.69
C PRO A 114 34.08 2.89 -1.09
N ALA A 115 34.60 1.69 -0.89
CA ALA A 115 35.92 1.40 -0.35
C ALA A 115 36.48 0.11 -0.96
N GLY A 116 37.73 -0.23 -0.64
CA GLY A 116 38.32 -1.51 -1.06
C GLY A 116 37.51 -2.69 -0.49
N THR A 117 37.12 -3.60 -1.39
CA THR A 117 36.34 -4.80 -1.07
C THR A 117 37.20 -6.02 -1.37
N THR A 118 37.35 -6.90 -0.38
CA THR A 118 37.98 -8.20 -0.57
C THR A 118 36.96 -9.17 -1.15
N PHE A 119 37.33 -9.85 -2.21
CA PHE A 119 36.59 -10.93 -2.83
C PHE A 119 37.29 -12.25 -2.53
N GLU A 120 36.56 -13.18 -1.96
CA GLU A 120 36.95 -14.58 -1.80
C GLU A 120 36.06 -15.41 -2.72
N ILE A 121 36.67 -16.16 -3.63
CA ILE A 121 35.97 -17.04 -4.57
C ILE A 121 36.44 -18.46 -4.32
N ASP A 122 35.48 -19.29 -3.94
CA ASP A 122 35.63 -20.71 -3.73
C ASP A 122 34.73 -21.47 -4.70
N SER A 123 34.91 -22.79 -4.75
CA SER A 123 33.95 -23.62 -5.46
C SER A 123 33.84 -25.04 -4.91
N ARG A 124 32.69 -25.67 -5.18
CA ARG A 124 32.38 -27.04 -4.77
C ARG A 124 31.72 -27.82 -5.89
N THR A 125 32.20 -29.04 -6.10
CA THR A 125 31.57 -29.95 -7.07
C THR A 125 30.17 -30.33 -6.60
N VAL A 126 29.18 -30.25 -7.48
CA VAL A 126 27.84 -30.78 -7.21
C VAL A 126 27.84 -32.29 -7.48
N GLU A 127 27.72 -33.09 -6.43
CA GLU A 127 27.71 -34.55 -6.51
C GLU A 127 26.30 -35.10 -6.84
N SER A 128 25.26 -34.45 -6.29
CA SER A 128 23.86 -34.73 -6.60
C SER A 128 22.95 -33.56 -6.17
N HIS A 129 21.71 -33.54 -6.66
CA HIS A 129 20.71 -32.54 -6.30
C HIS A 129 19.29 -33.12 -6.23
N SER A 130 18.35 -32.34 -5.68
CA SER A 130 16.93 -32.69 -5.63
C SER A 130 15.98 -31.83 -6.49
N PHE A 131 16.51 -30.88 -7.27
CA PHE A 131 15.74 -29.92 -8.10
C PHE A 131 15.00 -30.50 -9.34
N GLY A 132 14.85 -31.82 -9.42
CA GLY A 132 14.18 -32.46 -10.55
C GLY A 132 15.00 -32.48 -11.84
N PRO A 133 14.39 -32.91 -12.96
CA PRO A 133 15.11 -33.21 -14.21
C PRO A 133 15.48 -31.98 -15.05
N ASP A 134 14.87 -30.82 -14.79
CA ASP A 134 15.10 -29.59 -15.55
C ASP A 134 16.26 -28.75 -14.96
N PHE A 135 16.85 -29.21 -13.84
CA PHE A 135 18.11 -28.68 -13.30
C PHE A 135 19.26 -29.61 -13.69
N ASN A 136 20.18 -29.12 -14.51
CA ASN A 136 21.35 -29.86 -14.95
C ASN A 136 22.59 -28.97 -14.75
N PRO A 137 23.29 -29.07 -13.61
CA PRO A 137 24.49 -28.29 -13.35
C PRO A 137 25.51 -28.38 -14.49
N ALA A 138 25.81 -27.22 -15.09
CA ALA A 138 26.84 -27.06 -16.13
C ALA A 138 28.13 -26.44 -15.56
N SER A 139 28.07 -25.87 -14.35
CA SER A 139 29.23 -25.45 -13.55
C SER A 139 29.30 -26.20 -12.22
N VAL A 140 30.41 -26.04 -11.52
CA VAL A 140 30.48 -26.26 -10.07
C VAL A 140 29.64 -25.18 -9.35
N LEU A 141 29.33 -25.38 -8.06
CA LEU A 141 28.83 -24.29 -7.23
C LEU A 141 29.98 -23.30 -6.99
N ILE A 142 29.72 -22.02 -7.24
CA ILE A 142 30.68 -20.92 -7.09
C ILE A 142 30.26 -20.17 -5.83
N GLU A 143 31.08 -20.19 -4.79
CA GLU A 143 30.82 -19.51 -3.53
C GLU A 143 31.62 -18.20 -3.57
N ILE A 144 30.94 -17.05 -3.43
CA ILE A 144 31.58 -15.73 -3.50
C ILE A 144 31.26 -14.98 -2.21
N ASP A 145 32.30 -14.51 -1.52
CA ASP A 145 32.18 -13.56 -0.41
C ASP A 145 32.84 -12.23 -0.81
N ALA A 146 32.02 -11.20 -1.02
CA ALA A 146 32.43 -9.80 -1.18
C ALA A 146 31.92 -8.91 -0.03
N GLY A 147 31.51 -9.52 1.10
CA GLY A 147 30.86 -8.86 2.23
C GLY A 147 29.35 -8.70 2.06
N LEU A 148 28.72 -8.08 3.08
CA LEU A 148 27.25 -8.00 3.24
C LEU A 148 26.58 -6.81 2.55
N ASN A 149 27.31 -5.97 1.82
CA ASN A 149 26.72 -4.78 1.19
C ASN A 149 26.41 -5.07 -0.28
N LEU A 150 25.18 -4.80 -0.69
CA LEU A 150 24.85 -4.67 -2.11
C LEU A 150 25.79 -3.65 -2.75
N ALA A 151 26.27 -3.98 -3.95
CA ALA A 151 27.02 -3.05 -4.75
C ALA A 151 26.13 -1.85 -5.14
N GLN A 152 26.71 -0.65 -5.08
CA GLN A 152 26.04 0.60 -5.48
C GLN A 152 25.83 0.65 -7.01
N ASP A 153 26.59 -0.15 -7.74
CA ASP A 153 26.45 -0.38 -9.17
C ASP A 153 26.60 -1.88 -9.44
N PHE A 154 26.11 -2.35 -10.57
CA PHE A 154 26.15 -3.76 -10.92
C PHE A 154 27.58 -4.26 -11.13
N VAL A 155 27.79 -5.51 -10.74
CA VAL A 155 28.96 -6.31 -11.04
C VAL A 155 28.57 -7.28 -12.15
N THR A 156 29.43 -7.45 -13.16
CA THR A 156 29.20 -8.46 -14.20
C THR A 156 30.14 -9.64 -14.01
N MET A 157 29.65 -10.84 -14.31
CA MET A 157 30.40 -12.07 -14.17
C MET A 157 30.26 -12.89 -15.44
N SER A 158 31.38 -13.40 -15.96
CA SER A 158 31.40 -14.35 -17.07
C SER A 158 31.89 -15.70 -16.56
N ILE A 159 31.04 -16.71 -16.70
CA ILE A 159 31.22 -18.05 -16.14
C ILE A 159 31.52 -19.02 -17.30
N PRO A 160 32.71 -19.64 -17.33
CA PRO A 160 33.03 -20.65 -18.34
C PRO A 160 32.17 -21.89 -18.16
N VAL A 161 31.49 -22.30 -19.22
CA VAL A 161 30.66 -23.53 -19.26
C VAL A 161 30.74 -24.18 -20.63
N GLN A 162 30.03 -25.28 -20.85
CA GLN A 162 29.88 -25.89 -22.17
C GLN A 162 28.41 -26.18 -22.40
N ILE A 163 27.80 -25.47 -23.35
CA ILE A 163 26.37 -25.59 -23.69
C ILE A 163 26.26 -26.37 -25.00
N GLN A 164 25.38 -27.37 -25.05
CA GLN A 164 25.10 -28.08 -26.31
C GLN A 164 24.21 -27.24 -27.24
N PRO A 165 24.25 -27.43 -28.57
CA PRO A 165 23.43 -26.65 -29.50
C PRO A 165 21.91 -26.78 -29.32
N ASP A 166 21.44 -27.81 -28.60
CA ASP A 166 20.03 -28.04 -28.27
C ASP A 166 19.68 -27.67 -26.82
N GLU A 167 20.56 -26.92 -26.15
CA GLU A 167 20.44 -26.49 -24.76
C GLU A 167 20.44 -24.97 -24.64
N PHE A 168 19.80 -24.50 -23.59
CA PHE A 168 19.93 -23.15 -23.05
C PHE A 168 20.56 -23.23 -21.66
N ALA A 169 21.35 -22.22 -21.26
CA ALA A 169 21.89 -22.14 -19.92
C ALA A 169 21.65 -20.77 -19.29
N MET A 170 21.57 -20.75 -17.97
CA MET A 170 21.43 -19.55 -17.18
C MET A 170 22.02 -19.79 -15.79
N ALA A 171 22.50 -18.72 -15.16
CA ALA A 171 22.97 -18.77 -13.79
C ALA A 171 21.82 -18.57 -12.81
N PHE A 172 21.87 -19.31 -11.72
CA PHE A 172 20.98 -19.22 -10.59
C PHE A 172 21.79 -18.94 -9.33
N ALA A 173 21.29 -18.07 -8.47
CA ALA A 173 21.75 -18.01 -7.10
C ALA A 173 21.02 -19.07 -6.27
N TYR A 174 21.77 -19.78 -5.44
CA TYR A 174 21.28 -20.81 -4.53
C TYR A 174 21.38 -20.31 -3.09
N GLU A 175 20.30 -20.50 -2.33
CA GLU A 175 20.27 -20.21 -0.91
C GLU A 175 20.19 -21.53 -0.13
N GLU A 176 21.29 -21.94 0.51
CA GLU A 176 21.38 -23.23 1.19
C GLU A 176 20.36 -23.36 2.34
N GLU A 177 20.10 -22.27 3.07
CA GLU A 177 19.20 -22.28 4.23
C GLU A 177 17.74 -22.59 3.87
N THR A 178 17.27 -22.04 2.76
CA THR A 178 15.88 -22.18 2.29
C THR A 178 15.73 -23.24 1.19
N GLY A 179 16.83 -23.60 0.54
CA GLY A 179 16.84 -24.49 -0.61
C GLY A 179 16.30 -23.84 -1.89
N VAL A 180 16.20 -22.51 -1.94
CA VAL A 180 15.61 -21.76 -3.06
C VAL A 180 16.66 -21.48 -4.14
N LEU A 181 16.22 -21.55 -5.41
CA LEU A 181 16.95 -21.04 -6.55
C LEU A 181 16.31 -19.74 -7.05
N GLN A 182 17.13 -18.80 -7.48
CA GLN A 182 16.68 -17.57 -8.13
C GLN A 182 17.45 -17.36 -9.44
N GLY A 183 16.74 -17.14 -10.54
CA GLY A 183 17.36 -16.74 -11.80
C GLY A 183 18.07 -15.40 -11.66
N LEU A 184 19.30 -15.31 -12.16
CA LEU A 184 20.09 -14.08 -12.15
C LEU A 184 19.93 -13.34 -13.50
N PRO A 185 20.00 -11.99 -13.52
CA PRO A 185 19.98 -11.22 -14.76
C PRO A 185 20.93 -11.76 -15.82
N LEU A 186 20.38 -12.30 -16.91
CA LEU A 186 21.15 -12.89 -17.99
C LEU A 186 21.51 -11.81 -19.02
N LEU A 187 22.80 -11.59 -19.23
CA LEU A 187 23.30 -10.74 -20.32
C LEU A 187 23.50 -11.57 -21.58
N GLU A 188 24.10 -12.75 -21.44
CA GLU A 188 24.51 -13.57 -22.57
C GLU A 188 24.59 -15.05 -22.18
N SER A 189 24.24 -15.93 -23.10
CA SER A 189 24.40 -17.38 -22.98
C SER A 189 24.97 -17.93 -24.29
N GLU A 190 26.29 -18.08 -24.35
CA GLU A 190 27.01 -18.63 -25.51
C GLU A 190 27.46 -20.08 -25.27
N ASN A 191 27.88 -20.78 -26.32
CA ASN A 191 28.27 -22.19 -26.23
C ASN A 191 29.37 -22.50 -25.20
N ASP A 192 30.19 -21.52 -24.83
CA ASP A 192 31.30 -21.67 -23.88
C ASP A 192 31.23 -20.75 -22.65
N SER A 193 30.21 -19.89 -22.52
CA SER A 193 30.07 -19.02 -21.36
C SER A 193 28.64 -18.57 -21.08
N VAL A 194 28.37 -18.28 -19.80
CA VAL A 194 27.17 -17.56 -19.37
C VAL A 194 27.62 -16.26 -18.69
N ARG A 195 27.02 -15.14 -19.09
CA ARG A 195 27.35 -13.82 -18.56
C ARG A 195 26.14 -13.22 -17.86
N ILE A 196 26.36 -12.75 -16.63
CA ILE A 196 25.31 -12.19 -15.77
C ILE A 196 25.69 -10.82 -15.22
N ALA A 197 24.68 -10.09 -14.75
CA ALA A 197 24.83 -8.89 -13.95
C ALA A 197 24.13 -9.07 -12.59
N THR A 198 24.72 -8.59 -11.50
CA THR A 198 24.06 -8.59 -10.19
C THR A 198 24.58 -7.46 -9.31
N ARG A 199 23.75 -6.95 -8.40
CA ARG A 199 24.20 -6.08 -7.30
C ARG A 199 24.55 -6.87 -6.04
N ASP A 200 24.10 -8.12 -5.96
CA ASP A 200 24.33 -9.04 -4.86
C ASP A 200 25.22 -10.20 -5.30
N ILE A 201 26.49 -9.92 -5.53
CA ILE A 201 27.46 -10.92 -5.98
C ILE A 201 27.88 -11.89 -4.86
N SER A 202 27.63 -11.56 -3.59
CA SER A 202 27.99 -12.37 -2.42
C SER A 202 27.00 -13.53 -2.19
N ARG A 203 26.75 -14.31 -3.25
CA ARG A 203 25.79 -15.42 -3.26
C ARG A 203 26.44 -16.65 -3.86
N ASP A 204 25.90 -17.81 -3.52
CA ASP A 204 26.33 -19.05 -4.16
C ASP A 204 25.70 -19.14 -5.55
N ILE A 205 26.52 -19.20 -6.59
CA ILE A 205 26.09 -19.14 -7.99
C ILE A 205 26.34 -20.48 -8.67
N ILE A 206 25.38 -20.92 -9.47
CA ILE A 206 25.50 -22.12 -10.29
C ILE A 206 24.88 -21.90 -11.66
N VAL A 207 25.57 -22.33 -12.72
CA VAL A 207 25.01 -22.38 -14.06
C VAL A 207 24.35 -23.74 -14.26
N SER A 208 23.10 -23.70 -14.72
CA SER A 208 22.34 -24.90 -15.07
C SER A 208 21.92 -24.84 -16.54
N THR A 209 21.86 -26.01 -17.20
CA THR A 209 21.35 -26.16 -18.55
C THR A 209 19.99 -26.86 -18.58
N VAL A 210 19.26 -26.59 -19.66
CA VAL A 210 17.98 -27.22 -19.97
C VAL A 210 17.87 -27.43 -21.48
N LYS A 211 17.20 -28.50 -21.90
CA LYS A 211 16.92 -28.72 -23.33
C LYS A 211 15.90 -27.70 -23.81
N LEU A 212 16.11 -27.14 -24.99
CA LEU A 212 15.21 -26.14 -25.57
C LEU A 212 13.76 -26.64 -25.73
N ASP A 213 13.58 -27.93 -26.06
CA ASP A 213 12.24 -28.54 -26.16
C ASP A 213 11.49 -28.61 -24.82
N ARG A 214 12.18 -28.46 -23.69
CA ARG A 214 11.56 -28.34 -22.37
C ARG A 214 10.93 -26.97 -22.18
N LEU A 215 11.54 -25.93 -22.77
CA LEU A 215 11.05 -24.54 -22.71
C LEU A 215 9.82 -24.33 -23.61
N ASP A 216 9.51 -25.24 -24.55
CA ASP A 216 8.32 -25.16 -25.39
C ASP A 216 7.00 -25.46 -24.64
N GLN A 217 7.05 -25.98 -23.42
CA GLN A 217 5.87 -26.33 -22.64
C GLN A 217 5.14 -25.10 -22.08
N ASP A 218 3.84 -25.27 -21.81
CA ASP A 218 3.09 -24.32 -20.98
C ASP A 218 3.62 -24.39 -19.54
N ILE A 219 3.69 -23.24 -18.88
CA ILE A 219 4.21 -23.11 -17.51
C ILE A 219 3.19 -22.34 -16.68
N ASP A 220 2.89 -22.88 -15.50
CA ASP A 220 2.06 -22.26 -14.47
C ASP A 220 2.92 -22.14 -13.21
N THR A 221 3.10 -20.92 -12.70
CA THR A 221 3.85 -20.67 -11.46
C THR A 221 2.99 -20.74 -10.21
N GLY A 222 1.67 -20.90 -10.36
CA GLY A 222 0.69 -20.83 -9.28
C GLY A 222 0.22 -19.41 -8.95
N PHE A 223 0.93 -18.37 -9.40
CA PHE A 223 0.51 -16.98 -9.27
C PHE A 223 -0.65 -16.67 -10.22
N GLN A 224 -1.72 -16.04 -9.70
CA GLN A 224 -2.93 -15.73 -10.45
C GLN A 224 -3.23 -14.23 -10.45
N HIS A 225 -3.31 -13.63 -11.64
CA HIS A 225 -3.80 -12.26 -11.83
C HIS A 225 -5.24 -12.11 -11.31
N GLY A 226 -5.52 -11.05 -10.55
CA GLY A 226 -6.77 -10.83 -9.85
C GLY A 226 -6.95 -11.62 -8.55
N VAL A 227 -5.91 -12.31 -8.08
CA VAL A 227 -5.94 -13.13 -6.86
C VAL A 227 -4.69 -12.85 -6.02
N ASP A 228 -3.52 -12.96 -6.61
CA ASP A 228 -2.22 -12.80 -5.96
C ASP A 228 -1.59 -11.40 -6.16
N ASP A 229 -2.28 -10.50 -6.86
CA ASP A 229 -1.88 -9.12 -7.11
C ASP A 229 -2.81 -8.09 -6.41
N TRP A 230 -2.48 -6.81 -6.59
CA TRP A 230 -3.23 -5.69 -6.04
C TRP A 230 -4.51 -5.39 -6.83
N GLN A 231 -5.52 -4.87 -6.14
CA GLN A 231 -6.82 -4.55 -6.73
C GLN A 231 -6.94 -3.11 -7.28
N PHE A 232 -5.89 -2.30 -7.13
CA PHE A 232 -5.90 -0.87 -7.45
C PHE A 232 -5.03 -0.55 -8.66
N GLU A 233 -5.45 0.44 -9.42
CA GLU A 233 -4.77 0.90 -10.62
C GLU A 233 -3.51 1.69 -10.29
N ASN A 234 -2.51 1.55 -11.15
CA ASN A 234 -1.28 2.33 -11.12
C ASN A 234 -1.50 3.79 -11.58
N TYR A 235 -2.14 4.60 -10.74
CA TYR A 235 -2.26 6.06 -10.97
C TYR A 235 -1.09 6.85 -10.37
N GLY A 236 -0.29 6.23 -9.49
CA GLY A 236 0.76 6.91 -8.75
C GLY A 236 0.23 7.72 -7.56
N SER A 237 1.13 8.42 -6.87
CA SER A 237 0.85 9.15 -5.64
C SER A 237 1.66 10.46 -5.57
N ALA A 238 1.48 11.26 -4.53
CA ALA A 238 2.32 12.43 -4.27
C ALA A 238 3.80 12.05 -4.05
N LEU A 239 4.06 10.82 -3.59
CA LEU A 239 5.40 10.27 -3.44
C LEU A 239 5.96 9.76 -4.78
N SER A 240 5.15 9.02 -5.55
CA SER A 240 5.51 8.49 -6.87
C SER A 240 4.54 8.98 -7.96
N PRO A 241 4.64 10.24 -8.41
CA PRO A 241 3.63 10.90 -9.26
C PRO A 241 3.57 10.37 -10.69
N ARG A 242 4.49 9.48 -11.07
CA ARG A 242 4.58 8.90 -12.42
C ARG A 242 4.15 7.44 -12.45
N GLY A 243 3.43 7.00 -11.42
CA GLY A 243 3.09 5.61 -11.19
C GLY A 243 4.02 4.93 -10.19
N HIS A 244 3.53 3.83 -9.64
CA HIS A 244 4.20 2.93 -8.70
C HIS A 244 4.15 1.46 -9.20
N CYS A 245 4.19 1.26 -10.51
CA CYS A 245 4.06 -0.06 -11.14
C CYS A 245 5.06 -1.11 -10.67
N ALA A 246 6.33 -0.73 -10.48
CA ALA A 246 7.33 -1.66 -9.98
C ALA A 246 7.11 -1.94 -8.49
N GLY A 247 6.74 -0.93 -7.71
CA GLY A 247 6.39 -1.09 -6.30
C GLY A 247 5.19 -2.03 -6.11
N GLN A 248 4.15 -1.89 -6.92
CA GLN A 248 3.02 -2.84 -6.95
C GLN A 248 3.46 -4.25 -7.33
N SER A 249 4.22 -4.38 -8.43
CA SER A 249 4.64 -5.68 -8.95
C SER A 249 5.54 -6.43 -7.96
N LEU A 250 6.55 -5.75 -7.40
CA LEU A 250 7.49 -6.35 -6.46
C LEU A 250 6.84 -6.69 -5.13
N SER A 251 5.96 -5.84 -4.59
CA SER A 251 5.24 -6.15 -3.35
C SER A 251 4.30 -7.34 -3.52
N ALA A 252 3.56 -7.43 -4.63
CA ALA A 252 2.73 -8.59 -4.94
C ALA A 252 3.56 -9.88 -5.11
N MET A 253 4.68 -9.81 -5.84
CA MET A 253 5.61 -10.93 -5.96
C MET A 253 6.17 -11.36 -4.60
N TYR A 254 6.56 -10.41 -3.74
CA TYR A 254 7.06 -10.70 -2.40
C TYR A 254 6.03 -11.46 -1.57
N TYR A 255 4.79 -10.96 -1.53
CA TYR A 255 3.70 -11.58 -0.80
C TYR A 255 3.45 -13.02 -1.24
N PHE A 256 3.51 -13.27 -2.55
CA PHE A 256 3.34 -14.61 -3.12
C PHE A 256 4.53 -15.54 -2.81
N ILE A 257 5.75 -15.09 -3.10
CA ILE A 257 6.99 -15.89 -2.98
C ILE A 257 7.26 -16.26 -1.53
N GLU A 258 7.07 -15.33 -0.59
CA GLU A 258 7.29 -15.54 0.83
C GLU A 258 6.08 -16.19 1.54
N ASP A 259 5.01 -16.51 0.79
CA ASP A 259 3.78 -17.16 1.29
C ASP A 259 3.20 -16.47 2.54
N LEU A 260 3.08 -15.14 2.50
CA LEU A 260 2.69 -14.34 3.67
C LEU A 260 1.24 -14.56 4.11
N GLY A 261 0.40 -15.20 3.30
CA GLY A 261 -0.98 -15.45 3.67
C GLY A 261 -1.91 -15.90 2.53
N PRO A 262 -3.24 -15.80 2.75
CA PRO A 262 -4.26 -16.03 1.71
C PRO A 262 -4.11 -15.04 0.55
N PRO A 263 -4.88 -15.19 -0.55
CA PRO A 263 -4.85 -14.27 -1.70
C PRO A 263 -4.76 -12.78 -1.32
N LEU A 264 -3.97 -12.04 -2.11
CA LEU A 264 -3.65 -10.63 -1.85
C LEU A 264 -4.80 -9.70 -2.25
N PHE A 265 -5.49 -10.02 -3.35
CA PHE A 265 -6.57 -9.21 -3.88
C PHE A 265 -7.68 -9.01 -2.84
N GLY A 266 -8.04 -7.75 -2.57
CA GLY A 266 -9.06 -7.37 -1.57
C GLY A 266 -8.66 -7.54 -0.11
N ARG A 267 -7.45 -8.01 0.20
CA ARG A 267 -7.02 -8.26 1.59
C ARG A 267 -6.89 -6.97 2.41
N TYR A 268 -6.43 -5.90 1.76
CA TYR A 268 -6.20 -4.60 2.37
C TYR A 268 -7.18 -3.55 1.86
N ASP A 269 -8.32 -4.00 1.32
CA ASP A 269 -9.46 -3.14 0.99
C ASP A 269 -9.85 -2.35 2.24
N ASN A 270 -10.09 -1.06 2.06
CA ASN A 270 -10.86 -0.30 3.03
C ASN A 270 -10.24 -0.21 4.44
N TYR A 271 -8.96 0.18 4.49
CA TYR A 271 -8.21 0.29 5.75
C TYR A 271 -8.89 1.22 6.78
N ASP A 272 -8.88 0.81 8.04
CA ASP A 272 -9.52 1.47 9.21
C ASP A 272 -11.05 1.75 9.09
N ASN A 273 -11.73 1.19 8.08
CA ASN A 273 -13.18 1.24 7.99
C ASN A 273 -13.83 -0.01 8.58
N GLN A 274 -14.54 0.19 9.69
CA GLN A 274 -15.20 -0.89 10.44
C GLN A 274 -16.62 -1.23 9.97
N TYR A 275 -17.11 -0.68 8.84
CA TYR A 275 -18.54 -0.72 8.49
C TYR A 275 -18.88 -1.52 7.24
N ILE A 276 -18.39 -1.10 6.07
CA ILE A 276 -18.79 -1.65 4.77
C ILE A 276 -17.55 -1.68 3.87
N GLU A 277 -17.21 -2.86 3.34
CA GLU A 277 -16.19 -3.05 2.30
C GLU A 277 -16.53 -2.22 1.05
N THR A 278 -15.50 -1.65 0.44
CA THR A 278 -15.61 -0.68 -0.64
C THR A 278 -14.73 -1.12 -1.81
N PRO A 279 -14.94 -2.33 -2.37
CA PRO A 279 -14.05 -2.96 -3.37
C PRO A 279 -13.98 -2.25 -4.73
N LYS A 280 -14.65 -1.10 -4.87
CA LYS A 280 -14.65 -0.21 -6.04
C LYS A 280 -14.01 1.15 -5.74
N LEU A 281 -13.57 1.39 -4.51
CA LEU A 281 -12.93 2.62 -4.05
C LEU A 281 -11.47 2.30 -3.67
N GLN A 282 -10.64 2.06 -4.67
CA GLN A 282 -9.22 1.77 -4.46
C GLN A 282 -8.44 2.79 -3.61
N TRP A 283 -8.95 4.02 -3.48
CA TRP A 283 -8.27 5.09 -2.76
C TRP A 283 -8.25 4.86 -1.24
N ASP A 284 -9.12 3.99 -0.73
CA ASP A 284 -9.17 3.62 0.69
C ASP A 284 -8.34 2.36 1.04
N ASP A 285 -7.68 1.76 0.04
CA ASP A 285 -6.61 0.77 0.21
C ASP A 285 -5.31 1.44 0.71
N GLU A 286 -5.43 2.39 1.65
CA GLU A 286 -4.43 3.41 1.93
C GLU A 286 -3.04 2.81 2.20
N LEU A 287 -2.96 1.79 3.07
CA LEU A 287 -1.69 1.16 3.41
C LEU A 287 -1.05 0.44 2.23
N ALA A 288 -1.86 -0.22 1.40
CA ALA A 288 -1.36 -0.93 0.22
C ALA A 288 -0.85 0.06 -0.83
N TYR A 289 -1.57 1.16 -1.04
CA TYR A 289 -1.17 2.24 -1.94
C TYR A 289 0.12 2.94 -1.47
N ARG A 290 0.27 3.13 -0.16
CA ARG A 290 1.51 3.61 0.47
C ARG A 290 2.66 2.63 0.29
N LEU A 291 2.46 1.34 0.57
CA LEU A 291 3.48 0.30 0.37
C LEU A 291 3.99 0.30 -1.07
N ALA A 292 3.09 0.28 -2.06
CA ALA A 292 3.48 0.33 -3.47
C ALA A 292 4.30 1.59 -3.79
N SER A 293 3.89 2.76 -3.29
CA SER A 293 4.63 4.01 -3.51
C SER A 293 6.01 4.02 -2.84
N VAL A 294 6.11 3.59 -1.58
CA VAL A 294 7.37 3.57 -0.85
C VAL A 294 8.33 2.53 -1.45
N ALA A 295 7.82 1.36 -1.83
CA ALA A 295 8.60 0.35 -2.54
C ALA A 295 9.12 0.89 -3.88
N GLN A 296 8.29 1.61 -4.65
CA GLN A 296 8.70 2.26 -5.89
C GLN A 296 9.87 3.26 -5.68
N GLU A 297 9.79 4.12 -4.66
CA GLU A 297 10.85 5.10 -4.36
C GLU A 297 12.09 4.50 -3.69
N SER A 298 11.97 3.34 -3.05
CA SER A 298 13.12 2.65 -2.44
C SER A 298 14.07 2.04 -3.47
N ILE A 299 13.62 1.91 -4.72
CA ILE A 299 14.43 1.41 -5.83
C ILE A 299 15.32 2.54 -6.34
N ASP A 300 16.62 2.28 -6.40
CA ASP A 300 17.58 3.21 -7.01
C ASP A 300 17.47 3.17 -8.53
N TRP A 301 16.42 3.79 -9.08
CA TRP A 301 16.23 3.89 -10.52
C TRP A 301 17.38 4.63 -11.20
N ASP A 302 18.07 5.51 -10.50
CA ASP A 302 19.09 6.37 -11.10
C ASP A 302 20.40 5.60 -11.40
N ALA A 303 20.78 4.67 -10.53
CA ALA A 303 21.87 3.72 -10.77
C ALA A 303 21.38 2.47 -11.51
N ALA A 304 20.29 1.86 -11.04
CA ALA A 304 19.79 0.61 -11.60
C ALA A 304 19.20 0.78 -13.00
N SER A 305 18.37 1.79 -13.29
CA SER A 305 17.70 1.88 -14.60
C SER A 305 18.64 2.33 -15.71
N ARG A 306 19.42 3.41 -15.52
CA ARG A 306 20.29 3.95 -16.58
C ARG A 306 21.28 2.91 -17.06
N TRP A 307 21.92 2.21 -16.13
CA TRP A 307 22.88 1.18 -16.47
C TRP A 307 22.23 -0.09 -17.00
N TYR A 308 21.11 -0.55 -16.41
CA TYR A 308 20.47 -1.78 -16.89
C TYR A 308 19.95 -1.62 -18.32
N TRP A 309 19.35 -0.48 -18.65
CA TRP A 309 18.96 -0.18 -20.03
C TRP A 309 20.16 -0.04 -20.95
N ASP A 310 21.23 0.66 -20.53
CA ASP A 310 22.43 0.84 -21.37
C ASP A 310 23.16 -0.50 -21.61
N LEU A 311 23.34 -1.32 -20.57
CA LEU A 311 24.01 -2.62 -20.68
C LEU A 311 23.19 -3.61 -21.49
N PHE A 312 21.89 -3.71 -21.21
CA PHE A 312 21.05 -4.65 -21.95
C PHE A 312 20.80 -4.18 -23.37
N ALA A 313 20.71 -2.87 -23.67
CA ALA A 313 20.52 -2.39 -25.04
C ALA A 313 21.64 -2.84 -26.01
N ASP A 314 22.85 -3.04 -25.50
CA ASP A 314 24.01 -3.47 -26.30
C ASP A 314 24.12 -5.00 -26.46
N GLU A 315 23.66 -5.79 -25.48
CA GLU A 315 23.83 -7.26 -25.41
C GLU A 315 22.48 -8.03 -25.55
N HIS A 316 21.37 -7.32 -25.81
CA HIS A 316 20.02 -7.90 -25.83
C HIS A 316 19.80 -8.93 -26.94
N SER A 317 19.20 -10.07 -26.59
CA SER A 317 18.50 -10.90 -27.58
C SER A 317 17.14 -11.34 -27.04
N ASP A 318 16.07 -11.08 -27.80
CA ASP A 318 14.71 -11.50 -27.45
C ASP A 318 14.63 -13.02 -27.20
N PRO A 319 15.30 -13.92 -27.97
CA PRO A 319 15.33 -15.35 -27.65
C PRO A 319 15.97 -15.65 -26.29
N GLY A 320 17.07 -14.96 -25.95
CA GLY A 320 17.75 -15.13 -24.66
C GLY A 320 16.85 -14.72 -23.49
N VAL A 321 16.15 -13.59 -23.63
CA VAL A 321 15.21 -13.07 -22.63
C VAL A 321 13.98 -13.98 -22.49
N TYR A 322 13.40 -14.41 -23.60
CA TYR A 322 12.27 -15.35 -23.60
C TYR A 322 12.65 -16.67 -22.91
N ASN A 323 13.82 -17.21 -23.22
CA ASN A 323 14.33 -18.42 -22.58
C ASN A 323 14.67 -18.19 -21.11
N ALA A 324 15.17 -17.02 -20.72
CA ALA A 324 15.44 -16.67 -19.32
C ALA A 324 14.15 -16.64 -18.48
N PHE A 325 13.08 -16.00 -18.97
CA PHE A 325 11.76 -16.04 -18.31
C PHE A 325 11.26 -17.47 -18.18
N THR A 326 11.25 -18.20 -19.30
CA THR A 326 10.72 -19.56 -19.37
C THR A 326 11.48 -20.50 -18.46
N TYR A 327 12.82 -20.46 -18.48
CA TYR A 327 13.63 -21.36 -17.68
C TYR A 327 13.55 -21.01 -16.19
N SER A 328 13.55 -19.71 -15.85
CA SER A 328 13.39 -19.28 -14.46
C SER A 328 12.06 -19.73 -13.88
N MET A 329 10.94 -19.55 -14.59
CA MET A 329 9.64 -20.04 -14.13
C MET A 329 9.59 -21.56 -14.03
N LEU A 330 10.10 -22.28 -15.05
CA LEU A 330 10.13 -23.75 -15.07
C LEU A 330 10.87 -24.31 -13.85
N LEU A 331 12.02 -23.72 -13.53
CA LEU A 331 12.88 -24.25 -12.49
C LEU A 331 12.45 -23.80 -11.09
N THR A 332 12.09 -22.54 -10.92
CA THR A 332 11.81 -21.94 -9.59
C THR A 332 10.34 -22.03 -9.19
N ASN A 333 9.45 -22.28 -10.16
CA ASN A 333 8.00 -22.23 -9.96
C ASN A 333 7.55 -20.91 -9.29
N ALA A 334 8.13 -19.79 -9.72
CA ALA A 334 7.85 -18.47 -9.19
C ALA A 334 7.58 -17.48 -10.34
N PRO A 335 6.71 -16.48 -10.13
CA PRO A 335 6.55 -15.38 -11.07
C PRO A 335 7.85 -14.58 -11.21
N GLN A 336 8.04 -13.92 -12.35
CA GLN A 336 9.24 -13.17 -12.68
C GLN A 336 8.91 -11.69 -12.90
N PHE A 337 9.81 -10.80 -12.49
CA PHE A 337 9.67 -9.37 -12.75
C PHE A 337 10.06 -9.07 -14.20
N VAL A 338 9.25 -8.26 -14.88
CA VAL A 338 9.55 -7.78 -16.23
C VAL A 338 9.54 -6.26 -16.24
N GLY A 339 10.59 -5.69 -16.83
CA GLY A 339 10.60 -4.27 -17.20
C GLY A 339 10.42 -4.15 -18.70
N ILE A 340 9.64 -3.15 -19.13
CA ILE A 340 9.43 -2.84 -20.53
C ILE A 340 9.77 -1.38 -20.80
N TRP A 341 10.29 -1.09 -21.99
CA TRP A 341 10.66 0.26 -22.41
C TRP A 341 10.18 0.57 -23.81
N SER A 342 9.75 1.81 -23.99
CA SER A 342 9.40 2.37 -25.28
C SER A 342 10.48 3.39 -25.62
N GLY A 343 11.38 3.06 -26.56
CA GLY A 343 12.69 3.69 -26.83
C GLY A 343 12.90 5.19 -26.55
N THR A 344 11.86 6.03 -26.57
CA THR A 344 11.94 7.48 -26.41
C THR A 344 10.95 8.08 -25.39
N ALA A 345 10.10 7.31 -24.72
CA ALA A 345 8.93 7.84 -24.01
C ALA A 345 8.87 7.48 -22.52
N SER A 346 8.89 6.19 -22.17
CA SER A 346 8.61 5.73 -20.80
C SER A 346 9.09 4.30 -20.53
N ALA A 347 9.21 3.96 -19.25
CA ALA A 347 9.36 2.60 -18.74
C ALA A 347 8.03 2.13 -18.12
N HIS A 348 7.85 0.82 -18.01
CA HIS A 348 6.81 0.21 -17.19
C HIS A 348 7.31 -1.11 -16.60
N ALA A 349 6.71 -1.55 -15.50
CA ALA A 349 7.10 -2.75 -14.77
C ALA A 349 5.87 -3.60 -14.43
N MET A 350 5.99 -4.91 -14.61
CA MET A 350 4.90 -5.86 -14.49
C MET A 350 5.42 -7.22 -13.99
N ILE A 351 4.53 -8.21 -13.92
CA ILE A 351 4.86 -9.59 -13.55
C ILE A 351 4.59 -10.53 -14.72
N VAL A 352 5.56 -11.37 -15.07
CA VAL A 352 5.35 -12.57 -15.89
C VAL A 352 5.07 -13.73 -14.96
N TYR A 353 3.85 -14.27 -14.98
CA TYR A 353 3.42 -15.30 -14.03
C TYR A 353 3.21 -16.69 -14.65
N GLY A 354 3.34 -16.80 -15.97
CA GLY A 354 3.20 -18.08 -16.64
C GLY A 354 3.47 -17.99 -18.14
N LYS A 355 3.28 -19.10 -18.82
CA LYS A 355 3.50 -19.23 -20.26
C LYS A 355 2.47 -20.13 -20.89
N LYS A 356 1.96 -19.72 -22.05
CA LYS A 356 1.04 -20.51 -22.88
C LYS A 356 1.45 -20.44 -24.34
N GLY A 357 1.85 -21.57 -24.91
CA GLY A 357 2.49 -21.58 -26.23
C GLY A 357 3.74 -20.70 -26.23
N ASN A 358 3.76 -19.66 -27.07
CA ASN A 358 4.86 -18.69 -27.13
C ASN A 358 4.54 -17.35 -26.45
N SER A 359 3.44 -17.29 -25.70
CA SER A 359 2.96 -16.09 -25.04
C SER A 359 3.33 -16.15 -23.56
N LEU A 360 3.99 -15.10 -23.07
CA LEU A 360 4.24 -14.89 -21.64
C LEU A 360 2.99 -14.25 -21.03
N LEU A 361 2.43 -14.82 -19.97
CA LEU A 361 1.24 -14.31 -19.28
C LEU A 361 1.62 -13.18 -18.31
N ILE A 362 0.88 -12.06 -18.37
CA ILE A 362 1.26 -10.80 -17.72
C ILE A 362 0.22 -10.34 -16.70
N SER A 363 0.68 -10.01 -15.49
CA SER A 363 -0.07 -9.24 -14.51
C SER A 363 0.41 -7.79 -14.60
N ASP A 364 -0.40 -6.91 -15.18
CA ASP A 364 -0.08 -5.49 -15.40
C ASP A 364 -0.84 -4.63 -14.38
N PRO A 365 -0.15 -3.85 -13.52
CA PRO A 365 -0.79 -3.00 -12.51
C PRO A 365 -1.61 -1.83 -13.10
N ASN A 366 -1.53 -1.57 -14.41
CA ASN A 366 -2.46 -0.67 -15.09
C ASN A 366 -3.80 -1.32 -15.43
N TYR A 367 -3.90 -2.65 -15.35
CA TYR A 367 -5.10 -3.42 -15.66
C TYR A 367 -5.44 -4.43 -14.56
N PRO A 368 -5.68 -4.03 -13.29
CA PRO A 368 -6.20 -4.94 -12.28
C PRO A 368 -7.53 -5.60 -12.72
N ILE A 369 -7.82 -6.81 -12.25
CA ILE A 369 -8.92 -7.63 -12.78
C ILE A 369 -10.32 -6.97 -12.71
N ASN A 370 -10.52 -6.05 -11.77
CA ASN A 370 -11.77 -5.31 -11.55
C ASN A 370 -11.93 -4.08 -12.46
N THR A 371 -10.97 -3.81 -13.35
CA THR A 371 -10.96 -2.63 -14.23
C THR A 371 -11.27 -2.97 -15.68
N SER A 372 -11.44 -1.94 -16.51
CA SER A 372 -11.72 -2.10 -17.94
C SER A 372 -10.53 -2.72 -18.66
N GLY A 373 -10.68 -3.98 -19.10
CA GLY A 373 -9.62 -4.72 -19.81
C GLY A 373 -8.65 -5.48 -18.90
N GLY A 374 -8.87 -5.47 -17.58
CA GLY A 374 -8.11 -6.31 -16.63
C GLY A 374 -8.63 -7.76 -16.54
N ALA A 375 -9.90 -7.99 -16.84
CA ALA A 375 -10.43 -9.36 -16.93
C ALA A 375 -10.00 -10.13 -18.19
N ASP A 376 -9.32 -9.47 -19.13
CA ASP A 376 -8.78 -10.09 -20.33
C ASP A 376 -7.39 -10.67 -20.04
N ASP A 377 -7.10 -11.89 -20.50
CA ASP A 377 -5.75 -12.45 -20.44
C ASP A 377 -4.77 -11.52 -21.17
N ARG A 378 -3.80 -10.94 -20.46
CA ARG A 378 -2.75 -10.09 -21.05
C ARG A 378 -1.48 -10.90 -21.25
N TYR A 379 -0.82 -10.68 -22.39
CA TYR A 379 0.36 -11.43 -22.75
C TYR A 379 1.37 -10.62 -23.56
N ILE A 380 2.64 -11.02 -23.48
CA ILE A 380 3.70 -10.62 -24.41
C ILE A 380 3.94 -11.81 -25.35
N ASP A 381 3.70 -11.63 -26.64
CA ASP A 381 3.91 -12.67 -27.64
C ASP A 381 5.35 -12.69 -28.12
N PHE A 382 5.95 -13.89 -28.17
CA PHE A 382 7.20 -14.14 -28.85
C PHE A 382 6.95 -14.85 -30.18
N ASP A 383 7.43 -14.26 -31.28
CA ASP A 383 7.39 -14.89 -32.59
C ASP A 383 8.68 -15.71 -32.84
N PRO A 384 8.62 -17.06 -32.83
CA PRO A 384 9.78 -17.89 -33.06
C PRO A 384 10.28 -17.85 -34.52
N GLU A 385 9.47 -17.36 -35.48
CA GLU A 385 9.92 -17.25 -36.87
C GLU A 385 10.80 -16.02 -37.07
N SER A 386 10.46 -14.89 -36.45
CA SER A 386 11.25 -13.66 -36.49
C SER A 386 12.24 -13.51 -35.35
N GLU A 387 12.16 -14.38 -34.33
CA GLU A 387 12.97 -14.32 -33.09
C GLU A 387 12.80 -12.98 -32.37
N LYS A 388 11.56 -12.49 -32.31
CA LYS A 388 11.22 -11.18 -31.74
C LYS A 388 9.99 -11.20 -30.85
N PHE A 389 10.02 -10.36 -29.82
CA PHE A 389 8.81 -10.01 -29.10
C PHE A 389 7.94 -9.05 -29.93
N GLU A 390 6.64 -9.28 -29.90
CA GLU A 390 5.68 -8.27 -30.34
C GLU A 390 5.58 -7.15 -29.29
N PRO A 391 5.38 -5.89 -29.71
CA PRO A 391 5.24 -4.80 -28.75
C PRO A 391 4.06 -4.99 -27.81
N TYR A 392 4.28 -4.74 -26.52
CA TYR A 392 3.24 -4.73 -25.50
C TYR A 392 2.62 -3.34 -25.39
N ASN A 393 1.28 -3.22 -25.35
CA ASN A 393 0.61 -1.92 -25.23
C ASN A 393 0.12 -1.71 -23.79
N SER A 394 0.57 -0.61 -23.17
CA SER A 394 0.19 -0.18 -21.81
C SER A 394 0.59 1.29 -21.60
N GLY A 395 0.79 1.73 -20.36
CA GLY A 395 1.23 3.08 -20.02
C GLY A 395 2.21 3.14 -18.85
N PRO A 396 2.88 4.28 -18.60
CA PRO A 396 3.57 4.50 -17.33
C PRO A 396 2.60 4.56 -16.15
N THR A 397 1.35 4.96 -16.41
CA THR A 397 0.23 4.97 -15.46
C THR A 397 -1.04 4.47 -16.14
N ALA A 398 -2.07 4.16 -15.34
CA ALA A 398 -3.39 3.78 -15.82
C ALA A 398 -4.13 4.92 -16.57
N ASP A 399 -3.64 6.17 -16.48
CA ASP A 399 -4.15 7.31 -17.26
C ASP A 399 -3.50 7.42 -18.66
N GLU A 400 -2.44 6.66 -18.94
CA GLU A 400 -1.58 6.83 -20.12
C GLU A 400 -1.40 5.53 -20.94
N LEU A 401 -2.47 4.76 -21.12
CA LEU A 401 -2.48 3.36 -21.64
C LEU A 401 -2.10 3.13 -23.13
N ASP A 402 -1.78 4.17 -23.89
CA ASP A 402 -1.63 4.11 -25.35
C ASP A 402 -0.15 4.04 -25.81
N THR A 403 0.74 3.48 -24.99
CA THR A 403 2.17 3.34 -25.29
C THR A 403 2.51 1.92 -25.73
N ALA A 404 3.11 1.79 -26.92
CA ALA A 404 3.72 0.53 -27.37
C ALA A 404 5.16 0.41 -26.83
N TYR A 405 5.43 -0.66 -26.09
CA TYR A 405 6.73 -1.00 -25.55
C TYR A 405 7.34 -2.14 -26.37
N ASP A 406 8.45 -1.87 -27.04
CA ASP A 406 9.10 -2.77 -27.98
C ASP A 406 10.37 -3.43 -27.40
N SER A 407 10.76 -3.04 -26.19
CA SER A 407 11.90 -3.59 -25.48
C SER A 407 11.41 -4.30 -24.22
N ILE A 408 11.64 -5.61 -24.12
CA ILE A 408 11.19 -6.46 -23.02
C ILE A 408 12.41 -6.99 -22.29
N ILE A 409 12.48 -6.80 -20.98
CA ILE A 409 13.67 -7.12 -20.21
C ILE A 409 13.35 -8.05 -19.03
N TYR A 410 14.14 -9.12 -18.94
CA TYR A 410 14.20 -10.00 -17.77
C TYR A 410 15.04 -9.37 -16.66
N PHE A 411 14.52 -9.33 -15.44
CA PHE A 411 15.26 -8.92 -14.24
C PHE A 411 15.26 -10.01 -13.17
N GLY A 412 16.36 -10.10 -12.43
CA GLY A 412 16.37 -10.72 -11.11
C GLY A 412 15.70 -9.78 -10.11
N TYR A 413 14.55 -10.18 -9.55
CA TYR A 413 13.76 -9.30 -8.68
C TYR A 413 14.52 -8.85 -7.42
N LYS A 414 15.40 -9.70 -6.85
CA LYS A 414 16.27 -9.33 -5.70
C LYS A 414 17.44 -8.41 -6.08
N ASP A 415 17.71 -8.19 -7.37
CA ASP A 415 18.72 -7.22 -7.82
C ASP A 415 18.17 -5.80 -7.98
N ILE A 416 16.84 -5.67 -8.14
CA ILE A 416 16.18 -4.38 -8.27
C ILE A 416 16.01 -3.70 -6.91
N ILE A 417 15.56 -4.47 -5.93
CA ILE A 417 15.28 -4.02 -4.57
C ILE A 417 15.91 -4.98 -3.57
N ASP A 418 16.42 -4.44 -2.46
CA ASP A 418 16.82 -5.27 -1.32
C ASP A 418 15.59 -6.01 -0.79
N TRP A 419 15.61 -7.34 -0.88
CA TRP A 419 14.50 -8.19 -0.51
C TRP A 419 14.18 -8.13 0.99
N GLN A 420 15.19 -7.87 1.83
CA GLN A 420 14.97 -7.69 3.28
C GLN A 420 14.32 -6.34 3.57
N ASP A 421 14.68 -5.29 2.82
CA ASP A 421 14.03 -3.98 2.97
C ASP A 421 12.57 -4.03 2.52
N LEU A 422 12.25 -4.74 1.43
CA LEU A 422 10.86 -4.97 1.04
C LEU A 422 10.09 -5.74 2.12
N GLY A 423 10.71 -6.71 2.79
CA GLY A 423 10.14 -7.39 3.95
C GLY A 423 9.82 -6.46 5.13
N LYS A 424 10.70 -5.49 5.42
CA LYS A 424 10.45 -4.47 6.45
C LYS A 424 9.27 -3.57 6.08
N LEU A 425 9.10 -3.23 4.79
CA LEU A 425 7.93 -2.47 4.35
C LEU A 425 6.62 -3.25 4.52
N TRP A 426 6.65 -4.58 4.36
CA TRP A 426 5.53 -5.45 4.70
C TRP A 426 5.23 -5.48 6.21
N ASP A 427 6.28 -5.56 7.05
CA ASP A 427 6.11 -5.44 8.50
C ASP A 427 5.48 -4.10 8.89
N ASP A 428 5.95 -2.99 8.30
CA ASP A 428 5.39 -1.65 8.53
C ASP A 428 3.93 -1.54 8.04
N LEU A 429 3.57 -2.25 6.96
CA LEU A 429 2.18 -2.32 6.49
C LEU A 429 1.31 -3.05 7.51
N GLU A 430 1.73 -4.21 8.02
CA GLU A 430 0.99 -4.97 9.03
C GLU A 430 0.86 -4.21 10.36
N GLU A 431 1.85 -3.37 10.69
CA GLU A 431 1.79 -2.46 11.85
C GLU A 431 0.93 -1.21 11.60
N GLY A 432 0.52 -0.94 10.35
CA GLY A 432 -0.26 0.24 9.97
C GLY A 432 0.54 1.53 9.95
N VAL A 433 1.85 1.44 9.70
CA VAL A 433 2.78 2.58 9.76
C VAL A 433 3.57 2.82 8.48
N VAL A 434 3.40 1.98 7.45
CA VAL A 434 4.07 2.14 6.15
C VAL A 434 3.80 3.53 5.54
N GLY A 435 4.86 4.20 5.08
CA GLY A 435 4.77 5.51 4.45
C GLY A 435 4.55 6.70 5.38
N ASN A 436 4.47 6.50 6.71
CA ASN A 436 4.21 7.59 7.67
C ASN A 436 5.30 8.67 7.70
N VAL A 437 6.51 8.38 7.23
CA VAL A 437 7.63 9.34 7.22
C VAL A 437 7.78 9.97 5.82
N GLU A 438 7.37 9.25 4.79
CA GLU A 438 7.57 9.57 3.38
C GLU A 438 6.45 10.44 2.83
N PHE A 439 5.19 10.18 3.22
CA PHE A 439 4.04 10.95 2.79
C PHE A 439 3.89 12.25 3.60
N PRO A 440 3.45 13.35 2.97
CA PRO A 440 3.29 14.61 3.66
C PRO A 440 2.10 14.58 4.63
N ASP A 441 2.32 15.09 5.84
CA ASP A 441 1.29 15.21 6.87
C ASP A 441 0.13 16.13 6.46
N TYR A 442 -1.07 15.77 6.90
CA TYR A 442 -2.28 16.59 6.78
C TYR A 442 -3.18 16.43 8.01
N ARG A 443 -4.13 17.35 8.17
CA ARG A 443 -5.22 17.24 9.15
C ARG A 443 -6.53 17.67 8.52
N LEU A 444 -7.61 16.92 8.75
CA LEU A 444 -8.95 17.36 8.39
C LEU A 444 -9.48 18.32 9.45
N LEU A 445 -10.03 19.45 8.99
CA LEU A 445 -10.67 20.46 9.83
C LEU A 445 -12.13 20.62 9.42
N VAL A 446 -12.99 20.88 10.40
CA VAL A 446 -14.44 20.97 10.25
C VAL A 446 -15.02 22.14 11.04
N ARG A 447 -16.08 22.74 10.50
CA ARG A 447 -16.97 23.66 11.21
C ARG A 447 -18.41 23.48 10.75
N ASP A 448 -19.37 23.73 11.64
CA ASP A 448 -20.78 23.85 11.22
C ASP A 448 -20.94 25.04 10.25
N LYS A 449 -21.83 24.94 9.26
CA LYS A 449 -22.04 25.97 8.21
C LYS A 449 -22.17 27.39 8.76
N ASP A 450 -22.90 27.55 9.86
CA ASP A 450 -23.21 28.83 10.50
C ASP A 450 -22.26 29.18 11.67
N SER A 451 -21.18 28.43 11.84
CA SER A 451 -20.17 28.62 12.89
C SER A 451 -18.84 29.12 12.30
N ASP A 452 -18.20 30.05 12.99
CA ASP A 452 -16.81 30.46 12.72
C ASP A 452 -15.80 29.62 13.53
N VAL A 453 -16.29 28.69 14.37
CA VAL A 453 -15.44 27.81 15.18
C VAL A 453 -15.05 26.60 14.35
N GLU A 454 -13.78 26.58 13.97
CA GLU A 454 -13.13 25.44 13.30
C GLU A 454 -12.42 24.56 14.34
N GLN A 455 -12.53 23.25 14.15
CA GLN A 455 -11.89 22.24 14.97
C GLN A 455 -11.38 21.09 14.10
N GLU A 456 -10.51 20.26 14.66
CA GLU A 456 -10.06 19.04 13.99
C GLU A 456 -11.22 18.06 13.82
N LEU A 457 -11.31 17.47 12.63
CA LEU A 457 -12.26 16.43 12.31
C LEU A 457 -11.64 15.09 12.73
N TRP A 458 -12.33 14.38 13.61
CA TRP A 458 -11.91 13.07 14.10
C TRP A 458 -13.09 12.10 14.08
N ASN A 459 -12.80 10.81 14.19
CA ASN A 459 -13.82 9.78 14.24
C ASN A 459 -14.80 9.99 15.42
N ASN A 460 -16.10 9.84 15.17
CA ASN A 460 -17.21 10.16 16.09
C ASN A 460 -17.42 11.66 16.36
N HIS A 461 -17.09 12.52 15.41
CA HIS A 461 -17.38 13.96 15.49
C HIS A 461 -18.88 14.21 15.66
N LYS A 462 -19.28 15.16 16.52
CA LYS A 462 -20.69 15.55 16.70
C LYS A 462 -20.96 16.89 16.02
N ALA A 463 -21.68 16.85 14.91
CA ALA A 463 -22.07 18.05 14.18
C ALA A 463 -23.25 18.74 14.85
N GLY A 464 -23.18 20.07 15.01
CA GLY A 464 -24.27 20.89 15.52
C GLY A 464 -25.26 21.30 14.42
N ALA A 465 -24.86 21.20 13.16
CA ALA A 465 -25.68 21.53 12.00
C ALA A 465 -25.79 20.36 11.02
N GLN A 466 -26.86 20.38 10.22
CA GLN A 466 -27.05 19.41 9.13
C GLN A 466 -25.99 19.56 8.04
N GLU A 467 -25.47 20.77 7.84
CA GLU A 467 -24.40 21.02 6.90
C GLU A 467 -23.14 21.43 7.66
N ILE A 468 -22.05 20.73 7.38
CA ILE A 468 -20.71 21.05 7.85
C ILE A 468 -19.85 21.48 6.67
N LEU A 469 -18.77 22.18 6.97
CA LEU A 469 -17.75 22.61 6.04
C LEU A 469 -16.44 21.93 6.42
N VAL A 470 -15.86 21.15 5.51
CA VAL A 470 -14.61 20.41 5.74
C VAL A 470 -13.50 20.95 4.84
N ARG A 471 -12.27 21.04 5.35
CA ARG A 471 -11.06 21.30 4.55
C ARG A 471 -9.88 20.50 5.10
N ALA A 472 -8.85 20.30 4.29
CA ALA A 472 -7.56 19.85 4.78
C ALA A 472 -6.66 21.03 5.18
N ASP A 473 -5.84 20.80 6.20
CA ASP A 473 -4.77 21.65 6.67
C ASP A 473 -3.45 20.90 6.49
N ALA A 474 -2.61 21.35 5.56
CA ALA A 474 -1.38 20.69 5.17
C ALA A 474 -0.34 21.71 4.66
N GLU A 475 0.91 21.29 4.53
CA GLU A 475 1.99 22.13 3.96
C GLU A 475 1.95 22.21 2.42
N PHE A 476 1.17 21.34 1.78
CA PHE A 476 0.88 21.36 0.34
C PHE A 476 -0.45 22.07 0.03
N THR A 477 -0.76 22.25 -1.26
CA THR A 477 -2.08 22.76 -1.68
C THR A 477 -3.07 21.59 -1.76
N PRO A 478 -4.03 21.46 -0.83
CA PRO A 478 -4.88 20.29 -0.80
C PRO A 478 -6.01 20.35 -1.83
N TYR A 479 -6.39 19.18 -2.32
CA TYR A 479 -7.65 18.91 -3.01
C TYR A 479 -8.30 17.71 -2.33
N LEU A 480 -9.59 17.81 -1.98
CA LEU A 480 -10.32 16.72 -1.36
C LEU A 480 -11.35 16.16 -2.33
N PHE A 481 -11.41 14.84 -2.43
CA PHE A 481 -12.60 14.14 -2.90
C PHE A 481 -13.31 13.53 -1.68
N ILE A 482 -14.63 13.67 -1.61
CA ILE A 482 -15.43 13.23 -0.48
C ILE A 482 -16.40 12.15 -0.96
N TYR A 483 -16.45 11.05 -0.22
CA TYR A 483 -17.20 9.84 -0.53
C TYR A 483 -18.25 9.55 0.54
N ASP A 484 -19.37 8.94 0.14
CA ASP A 484 -20.34 8.39 1.09
C ASP A 484 -19.91 7.01 1.62
N ALA A 485 -20.75 6.42 2.48
CA ALA A 485 -20.49 5.13 3.10
C ALA A 485 -20.43 3.94 2.12
N ASN A 486 -20.84 4.11 0.87
CA ASN A 486 -20.77 3.08 -0.17
C ASN A 486 -19.56 3.30 -1.11
N GLY A 487 -18.71 4.28 -0.79
CA GLY A 487 -17.60 4.69 -1.66
C GLY A 487 -18.05 5.49 -2.89
N GLU A 488 -19.28 6.01 -2.93
CA GLU A 488 -19.72 6.88 -4.02
C GLU A 488 -19.26 8.31 -3.76
N ARG A 489 -18.58 8.93 -4.74
CA ARG A 489 -18.12 10.32 -4.63
C ARG A 489 -19.31 11.27 -4.56
N ILE A 490 -19.41 12.04 -3.47
CA ILE A 490 -20.48 13.02 -3.23
C ILE A 490 -20.10 14.45 -3.61
N THR A 491 -18.86 14.87 -3.37
CA THR A 491 -18.39 16.23 -3.67
C THR A 491 -16.86 16.31 -3.65
N GLU A 492 -16.30 17.44 -4.07
CA GLU A 492 -14.85 17.67 -4.15
C GLU A 492 -14.50 19.17 -4.11
N GLY A 493 -13.25 19.50 -3.80
CA GLY A 493 -12.75 20.87 -3.92
C GLY A 493 -11.45 21.19 -3.16
N ARG A 494 -11.02 22.46 -3.26
CA ARG A 494 -9.76 22.97 -2.67
C ARG A 494 -9.91 23.69 -1.32
N THR A 495 -11.13 24.10 -0.98
CA THR A 495 -11.39 24.98 0.17
C THR A 495 -12.38 24.32 1.11
N SER A 496 -13.04 25.07 1.99
CA SER A 496 -14.14 24.55 2.80
C SER A 496 -15.26 23.98 1.91
N ILE A 497 -15.34 22.65 1.83
CA ILE A 497 -16.32 21.91 1.04
C ILE A 497 -17.56 21.62 1.90
N PRO A 498 -18.77 21.95 1.42
CA PRO A 498 -20.00 21.63 2.14
C PRO A 498 -20.33 20.15 2.05
N VAL A 499 -20.63 19.55 3.21
CA VAL A 499 -21.06 18.16 3.34
C VAL A 499 -22.43 18.13 4.02
N GLN A 500 -23.40 17.51 3.36
CA GLN A 500 -24.76 17.35 3.88
C GLN A 500 -24.85 16.09 4.72
N LEU A 501 -25.25 16.22 5.98
CA LEU A 501 -25.41 15.12 6.91
C LEU A 501 -26.87 14.68 6.97
N GLN A 502 -27.06 13.37 7.06
CA GLN A 502 -28.32 12.76 7.47
C GLN A 502 -28.38 12.69 8.99
N LYS A 503 -29.62 12.67 9.52
CA LYS A 503 -29.83 12.48 10.95
C LYS A 503 -29.29 11.11 11.39
N GLY A 504 -28.47 11.11 12.43
CA GLY A 504 -27.81 9.93 12.98
C GLY A 504 -26.33 9.87 12.56
N ASP A 505 -25.87 8.66 12.31
CA ASP A 505 -24.49 8.36 11.94
C ASP A 505 -24.28 8.57 10.44
N ASN A 506 -23.22 9.27 10.07
CA ASN A 506 -22.75 9.47 8.70
C ASN A 506 -21.34 8.93 8.61
N PHE A 507 -21.07 8.03 7.69
CA PHE A 507 -19.72 7.53 7.40
C PHE A 507 -19.27 8.18 6.10
N ILE A 508 -18.17 8.92 6.18
CA ILE A 508 -17.71 9.78 5.09
C ILE A 508 -16.24 9.51 4.88
N GLY A 509 -15.88 9.19 3.64
CA GLY A 509 -14.50 9.00 3.21
C GLY A 509 -13.93 10.31 2.67
N PHE A 510 -12.69 10.59 3.00
CA PHE A 510 -11.96 11.76 2.52
C PHE A 510 -10.70 11.28 1.83
N GLU A 511 -10.59 11.48 0.53
CA GLU A 511 -9.35 11.28 -0.20
C GLU A 511 -8.60 12.61 -0.27
N ILE A 512 -7.38 12.60 0.25
CA ILE A 512 -6.52 13.77 0.34
C ILE A 512 -5.54 13.74 -0.82
N ASN A 513 -5.51 14.81 -1.60
CA ASN A 513 -4.59 14.98 -2.70
C ASN A 513 -3.76 16.26 -2.54
N ALA A 514 -2.50 16.22 -2.96
CA ALA A 514 -1.67 17.38 -3.19
C ALA A 514 -1.79 17.81 -4.65
N LEU A 515 -1.98 19.10 -4.91
CA LEU A 515 -1.94 19.62 -6.29
C LEU A 515 -0.50 19.84 -6.75
N ASP A 516 -0.16 19.32 -7.92
CA ASP A 516 1.10 19.62 -8.61
C ASP A 516 1.11 21.04 -9.20
N SER A 517 2.20 21.41 -9.89
CA SER A 517 2.30 22.74 -10.53
C SER A 517 1.31 22.99 -11.68
N SER A 518 0.70 21.92 -12.18
CA SER A 518 -0.30 21.91 -13.25
C SER A 518 -1.72 21.76 -12.72
N ASP A 519 -1.92 21.86 -11.40
CA ASP A 519 -3.20 21.65 -10.71
C ASP A 519 -3.76 20.22 -10.84
N ASN A 520 -2.93 19.23 -11.14
CA ASN A 520 -3.34 17.82 -11.11
C ASN A 520 -3.32 17.30 -9.66
N PRO A 521 -4.37 16.58 -9.22
CA PRO A 521 -4.38 15.95 -7.91
C PRO A 521 -3.46 14.72 -7.89
N LEU A 522 -2.57 14.68 -6.89
CA LEU A 522 -1.71 13.54 -6.58
C LEU A 522 -2.10 12.98 -5.21
N TRP A 523 -2.41 11.69 -5.15
CA TRP A 523 -2.91 11.04 -3.94
C TRP A 523 -1.91 11.11 -2.79
N VAL A 524 -2.37 11.51 -1.59
CA VAL A 524 -1.55 11.60 -0.37
C VAL A 524 -2.01 10.60 0.70
N GLY A 525 -3.32 10.41 0.84
CA GLY A 525 -3.88 9.55 1.88
C GLY A 525 -5.40 9.53 1.85
N PHE A 526 -5.98 8.74 2.74
CA PHE A 526 -7.43 8.58 2.82
C PHE A 526 -7.87 8.41 4.27
N ASP A 527 -8.94 9.11 4.67
CA ASP A 527 -9.52 9.00 6.01
C ASP A 527 -11.00 8.61 5.95
N TRP A 528 -11.39 7.56 6.68
CA TRP A 528 -12.79 7.27 7.00
C TRP A 528 -13.19 7.91 8.33
N VAL A 529 -14.22 8.78 8.31
CA VAL A 529 -14.69 9.48 9.52
C VAL A 529 -16.18 9.24 9.77
N LYS A 530 -16.52 8.81 10.98
CA LYS A 530 -17.89 8.85 11.48
C LYS A 530 -18.26 10.24 11.99
N ILE A 531 -19.32 10.82 11.44
CA ILE A 531 -19.89 12.10 11.85
C ILE A 531 -21.35 11.90 12.32
N ILE A 532 -21.64 12.28 13.56
CA ILE A 532 -22.93 12.13 14.20
C ILE A 532 -23.67 13.46 14.13
N TYR A 533 -24.80 13.49 13.43
CA TYR A 533 -25.70 14.64 13.42
C TYR A 533 -27.02 14.28 14.11
N GLU A 534 -27.21 14.83 15.31
CA GLU A 534 -28.51 14.80 15.97
C GLU A 534 -29.22 16.12 15.66
N GLU A 535 -30.30 16.05 14.87
CA GLU A 535 -31.17 17.20 14.69
C GLU A 535 -31.56 17.74 16.07
N GLU A 536 -31.12 18.96 16.39
CA GLU A 536 -31.52 19.61 17.63
C GLU A 536 -33.05 19.63 17.65
N THR A 537 -33.63 18.84 18.56
CA THR A 537 -35.06 18.96 18.82
C THR A 537 -35.23 20.41 19.28
N PRO A 538 -36.01 21.24 18.57
CA PRO A 538 -36.09 22.67 18.86
C PRO A 538 -36.32 22.78 20.36
N THR A 539 -35.37 23.40 21.06
CA THR A 539 -35.49 23.59 22.50
C THR A 539 -36.78 24.35 22.72
N VAL A 540 -37.83 23.60 23.10
CA VAL A 540 -39.09 24.19 23.51
C VAL A 540 -38.70 25.09 24.66
N GLU A 541 -38.85 26.39 24.45
CA GLU A 541 -38.43 27.44 25.37
C GLU A 541 -38.93 27.07 26.78
N ASN A 542 -38.01 26.62 27.65
CA ASN A 542 -38.35 26.22 29.00
C ASN A 542 -38.81 27.47 29.75
N GLU A 543 -40.01 27.45 30.31
CA GLU A 543 -40.49 28.54 31.15
C GLU A 543 -39.71 28.58 32.47
N MET A 544 -39.37 27.40 33.01
CA MET A 544 -38.65 27.25 34.28
C MET A 544 -37.82 25.96 34.29
N LYS A 545 -36.54 26.07 34.69
CA LYS A 545 -35.68 24.94 35.04
C LYS A 545 -35.49 24.89 36.56
N TYR A 546 -35.61 23.72 37.17
CA TYR A 546 -35.31 23.47 38.57
C TYR A 546 -34.19 22.45 38.67
N VAL A 547 -33.26 22.65 39.60
CA VAL A 547 -32.17 21.71 39.91
C VAL A 547 -32.20 21.42 41.40
N GLY A 548 -32.06 20.15 41.77
CA GLY A 548 -32.13 19.72 43.15
C GLY A 548 -31.73 18.26 43.32
N THR A 549 -32.33 17.63 44.33
CA THR A 549 -32.00 16.25 44.70
C THR A 549 -33.27 15.44 44.89
N TYR A 550 -33.11 14.13 44.75
CA TYR A 550 -34.13 13.16 45.11
C TYR A 550 -33.59 12.15 46.13
N SER A 551 -34.51 11.52 46.87
CA SER A 551 -34.22 10.41 47.78
C SER A 551 -35.25 9.31 47.58
N ILE A 552 -34.77 8.07 47.54
CA ILE A 552 -35.56 6.85 47.47
C ILE A 552 -35.28 6.03 48.73
N THR A 553 -36.32 5.65 49.46
CA THR A 553 -36.21 4.72 50.60
C THR A 553 -36.90 3.41 50.25
N ALA A 554 -36.15 2.31 50.23
CA ALA A 554 -36.68 0.97 50.01
C ALA A 554 -36.18 0.06 51.14
N GLY A 555 -37.05 -0.23 52.11
CA GLY A 555 -36.65 -0.93 53.34
C GLY A 555 -35.66 -0.10 54.16
N GLU A 556 -34.51 -0.67 54.51
CA GLU A 556 -33.41 0.02 55.21
C GLU A 556 -32.42 0.74 54.27
N CYS A 557 -32.62 0.63 52.95
CA CYS A 557 -31.74 1.23 51.96
C CYS A 557 -32.24 2.61 51.53
N THR A 558 -31.32 3.58 51.47
CA THR A 558 -31.57 4.92 50.92
C THR A 558 -30.67 5.17 49.71
N SER A 559 -31.27 5.51 48.57
CA SER A 559 -30.57 6.03 47.40
C SER A 559 -30.86 7.52 47.25
N SER A 560 -29.88 8.31 46.83
CA SER A 560 -30.09 9.71 46.49
C SER A 560 -29.30 10.12 45.26
N GLY A 561 -29.71 11.21 44.64
CA GLY A 561 -29.05 11.71 43.45
C GLY A 561 -29.54 13.09 43.04
N GLU A 562 -29.07 13.52 41.89
CA GLU A 562 -29.45 14.80 41.30
C GLU A 562 -30.77 14.68 40.55
N PHE A 563 -31.50 15.78 40.55
CA PHE A 563 -32.80 15.92 39.91
C PHE A 563 -32.85 17.24 39.15
N GLU A 564 -33.24 17.19 37.88
CA GLU A 564 -33.58 18.37 37.09
C GLU A 564 -35.04 18.29 36.65
N PHE A 565 -35.70 19.44 36.58
CA PHE A 565 -37.08 19.51 36.14
C PHE A 565 -37.30 20.70 35.25
N TYR A 566 -38.04 20.48 34.18
CA TYR A 566 -38.29 21.46 33.14
C TYR A 566 -39.79 21.63 32.98
N ILE A 567 -40.26 22.87 33.08
CA ILE A 567 -41.62 23.29 32.82
C ILE A 567 -41.64 24.03 31.49
N TYR A 568 -42.52 23.63 30.59
CA TYR A 568 -42.65 24.22 29.26
C TYR A 568 -43.97 24.99 29.13
N LYS A 569 -43.97 26.12 28.41
CA LYS A 569 -45.18 26.93 28.18
C LYS A 569 -46.33 26.15 27.51
N SER A 570 -46.00 25.05 26.82
CA SER A 570 -46.95 24.13 26.16
C SER A 570 -47.81 23.32 27.13
N GLY A 571 -47.55 23.37 28.43
CA GLY A 571 -48.19 22.49 29.42
C GLY A 571 -47.49 21.13 29.58
N SER A 572 -46.39 20.87 28.85
CA SER A 572 -45.54 19.69 29.06
C SER A 572 -44.52 19.93 30.17
N ALA A 573 -44.04 18.86 30.79
CA ALA A 573 -42.97 18.87 31.79
C ALA A 573 -42.01 17.70 31.57
N THR A 574 -40.72 17.89 31.86
CA THR A 574 -39.68 16.85 31.81
C THR A 574 -39.00 16.75 33.16
N ALA A 575 -38.87 15.54 33.69
CA ALA A 575 -38.05 15.25 34.87
C ALA A 575 -36.83 14.44 34.45
N LYS A 576 -35.64 14.87 34.86
CA LYS A 576 -34.39 14.13 34.72
C LYS A 576 -33.81 13.80 36.07
N TRP A 577 -33.23 12.62 36.21
CA TRP A 577 -32.52 12.25 37.44
C TRP A 577 -31.34 11.33 37.15
N ARG A 578 -30.34 11.40 38.01
CA ARG A 578 -29.23 10.44 38.03
C ARG A 578 -28.84 10.11 39.45
N LYS A 579 -28.58 8.84 39.71
CA LYS A 579 -28.22 8.34 41.03
C LYS A 579 -26.76 8.68 41.35
N GLN A 580 -26.50 9.18 42.56
CA GLN A 580 -25.14 9.50 43.02
C GLN A 580 -24.68 8.60 44.16
N THR A 581 -25.60 8.22 45.05
CA THR A 581 -25.27 7.41 46.23
C THR A 581 -26.30 6.32 46.46
N ASP A 582 -25.84 5.21 47.01
CA ASP A 582 -26.64 4.09 47.49
C ASP A 582 -26.07 3.60 48.83
N SER A 583 -26.85 3.66 49.91
CA SER A 583 -26.39 3.23 51.23
C SER A 583 -26.11 1.72 51.31
N CYS A 584 -26.60 0.93 50.36
CA CYS A 584 -26.51 -0.52 50.36
C CYS A 584 -25.51 -1.10 49.34
N GLN A 585 -24.79 -0.26 48.58
CA GLN A 585 -23.79 -0.70 47.61
C GLN A 585 -22.46 0.06 47.78
N SER A 586 -21.39 -0.65 48.15
CA SER A 586 -20.02 -0.12 48.10
C SER A 586 -19.42 -0.27 46.70
N GLY A 587 -18.89 0.81 46.11
CA GLY A 587 -18.25 0.79 44.78
C GLY A 587 -19.14 1.30 43.63
N PHE A 588 -20.07 2.21 43.92
CA PHE A 588 -21.08 2.70 42.98
C PHE A 588 -20.49 3.46 41.77
N GLN A 589 -20.88 3.08 40.55
CA GLN A 589 -20.58 3.81 39.30
C GLN A 589 -21.70 4.81 38.98
N HIS A 590 -21.34 5.99 38.47
CA HIS A 590 -22.29 7.03 38.08
C HIS A 590 -23.24 6.53 36.98
N TYR A 591 -24.55 6.61 37.21
CA TYR A 591 -25.54 6.27 36.19
C TYR A 591 -25.74 7.44 35.22
N PRO A 592 -25.94 7.18 33.91
CA PRO A 592 -26.33 8.21 32.97
C PRO A 592 -27.70 8.81 33.35
N TRP A 593 -27.95 10.04 32.93
CA TRP A 593 -29.22 10.73 33.13
C TRP A 593 -30.39 9.92 32.57
N GLN A 594 -31.40 9.71 33.40
CA GLN A 594 -32.69 9.18 32.99
C GLN A 594 -33.66 10.35 32.80
N SER A 595 -34.59 10.25 31.85
CA SER A 595 -35.59 11.30 31.57
C SER A 595 -36.99 10.69 31.46
N THR A 596 -38.00 11.39 31.98
CA THR A 596 -39.41 11.10 31.70
C THR A 596 -40.21 12.38 31.44
N TYR A 597 -41.34 12.24 30.75
CA TYR A 597 -42.17 13.31 30.21
C TYR A 597 -43.60 13.22 30.74
N GLY A 598 -44.20 14.37 31.03
CA GLY A 598 -45.59 14.46 31.47
C GLY A 598 -46.15 15.85 31.25
N THR A 599 -47.16 16.20 32.04
CA THR A 599 -47.86 17.48 31.92
C THR A 599 -47.88 18.24 33.25
N HIS A 600 -48.06 19.55 33.15
CA HIS A 600 -48.29 20.42 34.30
C HIS A 600 -49.48 21.35 34.04
N ALA A 601 -50.11 21.79 35.13
CA ALA A 601 -51.14 22.80 35.13
C ALA A 601 -51.17 23.49 36.50
N ASP A 602 -51.31 24.82 36.50
CA ASP A 602 -51.61 25.64 37.68
C ASP A 602 -50.69 25.38 38.89
N GLY A 603 -49.37 25.27 38.67
CA GLY A 603 -48.40 25.06 39.76
C GLY A 603 -48.35 23.62 40.27
N SER A 604 -48.97 22.68 39.56
CA SER A 604 -48.91 21.24 39.84
C SER A 604 -48.46 20.46 38.60
N PHE A 605 -47.81 19.32 38.81
CA PHE A 605 -47.41 18.44 37.71
C PHE A 605 -47.73 16.99 38.00
N ASN A 606 -47.86 16.25 36.90
CA ASN A 606 -48.06 14.82 36.91
C ASN A 606 -47.25 14.15 35.79
N ILE A 607 -46.30 13.29 36.17
CA ILE A 607 -45.38 12.65 35.23
C ILE A 607 -45.34 11.13 35.44
N GLN A 608 -45.58 10.38 34.36
CA GLN A 608 -45.52 8.92 34.39
C GLN A 608 -44.07 8.45 34.22
N MET A 609 -43.43 7.91 35.26
CA MET A 609 -42.03 7.46 35.20
C MET A 609 -41.90 6.08 34.53
N ASN A 610 -42.87 5.20 34.77
CA ASN A 610 -43.04 3.90 34.11
C ASN A 610 -44.51 3.46 34.27
N LYS A 611 -44.91 2.26 33.80
CA LYS A 611 -46.32 1.78 33.87
C LYS A 611 -46.95 1.74 35.28
N SER A 612 -46.17 1.89 36.35
CA SER A 612 -46.64 1.69 37.74
C SER A 612 -46.28 2.83 38.69
N VAL A 613 -45.43 3.78 38.28
CA VAL A 613 -44.94 4.87 39.14
C VAL A 613 -45.23 6.21 38.49
N GLU A 614 -45.88 7.07 39.26
CA GLU A 614 -46.31 8.40 38.85
C GLU A 614 -45.72 9.43 39.81
N LEU A 615 -44.99 10.41 39.29
CA LEU A 615 -44.44 11.53 40.05
C LEU A 615 -45.49 12.64 40.10
N ARG A 616 -45.85 13.03 41.32
CA ARG A 616 -46.80 14.13 41.56
C ARG A 616 -46.15 15.16 42.47
N GLY A 617 -46.42 16.43 42.20
CA GLY A 617 -45.90 17.50 43.04
C GLY A 617 -46.38 18.87 42.64
N THR A 618 -45.78 19.87 43.27
CA THR A 618 -46.09 21.28 43.07
C THR A 618 -44.82 22.06 42.80
N TYR A 619 -44.96 23.13 42.02
CA TYR A 619 -43.89 24.07 41.72
C TYR A 619 -44.41 25.51 41.81
N ASN A 620 -43.50 26.43 42.06
CA ASN A 620 -43.73 27.86 42.03
C ASN A 620 -42.48 28.56 41.47
N GLU A 621 -42.53 29.88 41.33
CA GLU A 621 -41.44 30.68 40.75
C GLU A 621 -40.04 30.47 41.36
N ASN A 622 -39.92 29.88 42.56
CA ASN A 622 -38.66 29.71 43.28
C ASN A 622 -38.26 28.24 43.48
N SER A 623 -39.22 27.33 43.55
CA SER A 623 -38.97 25.96 44.04
C SER A 623 -40.01 24.96 43.54
N MET A 624 -39.64 23.69 43.60
CA MET A 624 -40.56 22.58 43.40
C MET A 624 -40.30 21.46 44.40
N SER A 625 -41.33 20.66 44.66
CA SER A 625 -41.18 19.41 45.41
C SER A 625 -42.29 18.43 45.02
N GLY A 626 -42.03 17.15 45.26
CA GLY A 626 -43.01 16.10 44.97
C GLY A 626 -42.58 14.75 45.48
N SER A 627 -43.40 13.76 45.20
CA SER A 627 -43.12 12.36 45.50
C SER A 627 -43.70 11.44 44.42
N ALA A 628 -43.21 10.20 44.38
CA ALA A 628 -43.90 9.14 43.63
C ALA A 628 -45.19 8.71 44.33
N SER A 629 -46.13 8.17 43.55
CA SER A 629 -47.37 7.55 44.03
C SER A 629 -47.15 6.38 44.99
N SER A 630 -45.97 5.75 44.96
CA SER A 630 -45.59 4.70 45.92
C SER A 630 -45.20 5.24 47.30
N GLY A 631 -44.91 6.54 47.43
CA GLY A 631 -44.43 7.17 48.68
C GLY A 631 -42.92 7.02 48.94
N ASP A 632 -42.25 6.11 48.23
CA ASP A 632 -40.84 5.77 48.47
C ASP A 632 -39.84 6.73 47.80
N PHE A 633 -40.29 7.54 46.84
CA PHE A 633 -39.47 8.52 46.12
C PHE A 633 -39.92 9.93 46.48
N SER A 634 -39.03 10.78 46.96
CA SER A 634 -39.29 12.20 47.21
C SER A 634 -38.20 13.07 46.59
N PHE A 635 -38.56 14.28 46.18
CA PHE A 635 -37.63 15.20 45.52
C PHE A 635 -37.98 16.63 45.82
N SER A 636 -36.95 17.48 45.78
CA SER A 636 -37.08 18.93 45.90
C SER A 636 -36.00 19.61 45.09
N ALA A 637 -36.36 20.71 44.43
CA ALA A 637 -35.44 21.46 43.58
C ALA A 637 -35.73 22.97 43.65
N THR A 638 -34.69 23.75 43.39
CA THR A 638 -34.76 25.22 43.35
C THR A 638 -34.67 25.67 41.90
N ARG A 639 -35.40 26.71 41.54
CA ARG A 639 -35.35 27.26 40.18
C ARG A 639 -33.95 27.81 39.92
N VAL A 640 -33.41 27.49 38.75
CA VAL A 640 -32.19 28.11 38.21
C VAL A 640 -32.61 29.06 37.08
N GLN A 641 -32.03 30.26 37.07
CA GLN A 641 -32.28 31.27 36.04
C GLN A 641 -31.60 30.91 34.73
#